data_AF-A0A8K0PQ74-F1
#
_entry.id   AF-A0A8K0PQ74-F1
#
_cell.length_a   1.000
_cell.length_b   1.000
_cell.length_c   1.000
_cell.angle_alpha   90.00
_cell.angle_beta   90.00
_cell.angle_gamma   90.00
#
_symmetry.space_group_name_H-M   'P 1'
#
loop_
_entity.id
_entity.type
_entity.pdbx_description
1 polymer ?
#
loop_
_entity_poly.entity_id
_entity_poly.type
_entity_poly.pdbx_seq_one_letter_code
_entity_poly.pdbx_strand_id
1 'polypeptide(L)'
;MAPPVILAVRSYIPQEATSYPQESQSIIDRWEVVSDQQQALHPAFEQLGSKNGATSTPPTTTRLRKLDPIILSKVIVSVSTTQYGRVLCFAFSDGTIQFRDRFTMDEIYHEPNSDSIIHPSQVGFQWTDNTPCLQVAFSPTNCSFTQISEDSTIKWNRLHYPMMDLNGALQDADLKMIRVALTVALSSIVGQQGSFDDVLAIARPFAQTPDFASAWVKELVNMLKIAVDYSEAGHHDQLVKNIPLQQCLGVISHLSFRGDFKPRSHSGKFAMLALGIRSVFLVITVASNSPMLGVKEKLTPLDDPDVVDAVTGCIEWGFSLLAWLTNALFELVDDPDIAAMLGDQKRFSELAKYLESKNDASLQLLLCSSTRGFLSGLCRRLQHIEQVSTRAAQYSELRIQQQQQQDAAAGAGAVPTRAPHPALSEAYQRMERVVASALVKVPEFERLLAELSSDIQSAYHKTFSGIPLAKVKPQQGTMTDQQQQQLNEQFAKKAQAHCELDMVLGRNPPPCFREIVLKLFTVTLPAFRNQTDPAKLYFAKHKLLEVDDNPTILARKKAAGQYVDVFKRVEIVVNPRSKQTLNTWDEGLFPDDDLTTSAKLGSIINNHSSSNSNGVKPALGSGVSEEHGMGSYRTAITGTWTGIGDASRPQWRRCVRCASVVGDMFTSKPGYHFVLSQQRKCVCGASWGTVPRGT
;
A
#
# COMPACT_ATOMS: atom_id res chain seq x y z
N MET A 1 22.15 1.05 -29.16
CA MET A 1 21.25 0.02 -28.58
C MET A 1 21.96 -1.32 -28.72
N ALA A 2 22.08 -2.10 -27.64
CA ALA A 2 22.71 -3.41 -27.72
C ALA A 2 21.78 -4.44 -28.41
N PRO A 3 22.32 -5.40 -29.19
CA PRO A 3 21.48 -6.38 -29.88
C PRO A 3 20.73 -7.29 -28.89
N PRO A 4 19.49 -7.73 -29.22
CA PRO A 4 18.82 -8.79 -28.48
C PRO A 4 19.69 -10.05 -28.42
N VAL A 5 19.68 -10.76 -27.29
CA VAL A 5 20.47 -11.99 -27.09
C VAL A 5 19.52 -13.12 -26.76
N ILE A 6 19.65 -14.23 -27.48
CA ILE A 6 19.05 -15.53 -27.14
C ILE A 6 20.06 -16.28 -26.29
N LEU A 7 19.61 -16.83 -25.17
CA LEU A 7 20.42 -17.63 -24.27
C LEU A 7 19.79 -19.01 -24.10
N ALA A 8 20.60 -20.05 -24.22
CA ALA A 8 20.20 -21.42 -23.91
C ALA A 8 21.16 -22.01 -22.88
N VAL A 9 20.61 -22.74 -21.90
CA VAL A 9 21.39 -23.44 -20.89
C VAL A 9 21.22 -24.94 -21.09
N ARG A 10 22.32 -25.66 -21.15
CA ARG A 10 22.36 -27.13 -21.22
C ARG A 10 23.17 -27.62 -20.03
N SER A 11 22.57 -28.46 -19.20
CA SER A 11 23.23 -29.02 -18.02
C SER A 11 23.58 -30.48 -18.27
N TYR A 12 24.79 -30.87 -17.85
CA TYR A 12 25.29 -32.23 -17.87
C TYR A 12 25.44 -32.72 -16.43
N ILE A 13 24.78 -33.85 -16.15
CA ILE A 13 24.89 -34.58 -14.89
C ILE A 13 25.59 -35.92 -15.23
N PRO A 14 26.77 -36.19 -14.65
CA PRO A 14 27.50 -37.43 -14.89
C PRO A 14 26.68 -38.66 -14.51
N GLN A 15 26.76 -39.72 -15.31
CA GLN A 15 26.18 -41.02 -14.95
C GLN A 15 27.20 -41.81 -14.09
N GLU A 16 26.74 -42.45 -13.01
CA GLU A 16 27.59 -43.21 -12.08
C GLU A 16 28.44 -44.32 -12.73
N ALA A 17 28.12 -44.73 -13.97
CA ALA A 17 28.75 -45.83 -14.69
C ALA A 17 29.96 -45.44 -15.58
N THR A 18 30.39 -44.17 -15.62
CA THR A 18 31.51 -43.77 -16.49
C THR A 18 32.86 -43.86 -15.79
N SER A 19 33.84 -44.48 -16.46
CA SER A 19 35.22 -44.69 -15.98
C SER A 19 36.04 -43.40 -15.75
N TYR A 20 35.48 -42.24 -16.09
CA TYR A 20 36.10 -40.94 -15.93
C TYR A 20 35.23 -40.10 -14.99
N PRO A 21 35.79 -39.53 -13.91
CA PRO A 21 35.06 -38.57 -13.09
C PRO A 21 34.82 -37.30 -13.92
N GLN A 22 33.65 -37.20 -14.52
CA GLN A 22 33.19 -35.94 -15.09
C GLN A 22 32.51 -35.14 -13.99
N GLU A 23 32.78 -33.84 -13.91
CA GLU A 23 32.09 -32.95 -12.98
C GLU A 23 30.75 -32.51 -13.59
N SER A 24 29.75 -32.30 -12.74
CA SER A 24 28.49 -31.68 -13.16
C SER A 24 28.73 -30.27 -13.67
N GLN A 25 28.21 -29.96 -14.86
CA GLN A 25 28.47 -28.67 -15.50
C GLN A 25 27.25 -28.16 -16.26
N SER A 26 27.15 -26.84 -16.38
CA SER A 26 26.21 -26.16 -17.27
C SER A 26 26.97 -25.41 -18.35
N ILE A 27 26.46 -25.52 -19.58
CA ILE A 27 26.97 -24.84 -20.76
C ILE A 27 25.92 -23.80 -21.16
N ILE A 28 26.34 -22.54 -21.23
CA ILE A 28 25.52 -21.41 -21.65
C ILE A 28 25.90 -21.07 -23.09
N ASP A 29 25.00 -21.38 -24.03
CA ASP A 29 25.10 -20.97 -25.42
C ASP A 29 24.36 -19.63 -25.62
N ARG A 30 24.96 -18.71 -26.39
CA ARG A 30 24.42 -17.36 -26.63
C ARG A 30 24.41 -17.02 -28.12
N TRP A 31 23.37 -16.33 -28.57
CA TRP A 31 23.27 -15.80 -29.93
C TRP A 31 22.79 -14.36 -29.92
N GLU A 32 23.47 -13.48 -30.65
CA GLU A 32 23.00 -12.13 -30.89
C GLU A 32 22.11 -12.06 -32.12
N VAL A 33 21.00 -11.35 -31.99
CA VAL A 33 20.10 -11.01 -33.10
C VAL A 33 20.67 -9.77 -33.79
N VAL A 34 21.28 -9.95 -34.94
CA VAL A 34 21.90 -8.88 -35.73
C VAL A 34 21.04 -8.63 -36.96
N SER A 35 20.60 -7.39 -37.15
CA SER A 35 20.02 -6.94 -38.42
C SER A 35 21.14 -6.45 -39.31
N ASP A 36 21.20 -6.94 -40.55
CA ASP A 36 22.15 -6.41 -41.51
C ASP A 36 21.80 -4.96 -41.87
N GLN A 37 22.83 -4.13 -42.05
CA GLN A 37 22.64 -2.80 -42.64
C GLN A 37 22.00 -2.94 -44.02
N GLN A 38 21.21 -1.94 -44.45
CA GLN A 38 20.71 -1.85 -45.82
C GLN A 38 21.89 -2.03 -46.78
N GLN A 39 21.94 -3.16 -47.46
CA GLN A 39 22.92 -3.39 -48.52
C GLN A 39 22.44 -2.58 -49.73
N ALA A 40 23.14 -1.49 -50.05
CA ALA A 40 22.99 -0.87 -51.36
C ALA A 40 23.52 -1.88 -52.40
N LEU A 41 22.72 -2.17 -53.43
CA LEU A 41 23.23 -2.93 -54.57
C LEU A 41 24.43 -2.17 -55.15
N HIS A 42 25.37 -2.92 -55.73
CA HIS A 42 26.51 -2.31 -56.41
C HIS A 42 26.00 -1.31 -57.48
N PRO A 43 26.58 -0.11 -57.64
CA PRO A 43 26.07 0.94 -58.54
C PRO A 43 25.86 0.49 -60.00
N ALA A 44 26.58 -0.55 -60.44
CA ALA A 44 26.38 -1.19 -61.74
C ALA A 44 24.96 -1.75 -61.96
N PHE A 45 24.24 -2.12 -60.90
CA PHE A 45 22.86 -2.60 -60.97
C PHE A 45 21.83 -1.47 -61.10
N GLU A 46 22.19 -0.21 -60.82
CA GLU A 46 21.32 0.95 -61.09
C GLU A 46 21.21 1.23 -62.60
N GLN A 47 22.22 0.82 -63.38
CA GLN A 47 22.24 0.99 -64.84
C GLN A 47 21.33 -0.01 -65.57
N LEU A 48 20.89 -1.07 -64.89
CA LEU A 48 19.91 -2.03 -65.39
C LEU A 48 18.51 -1.53 -65.02
N GLY A 49 18.05 -0.46 -65.70
CA GLY A 49 16.79 0.21 -65.38
C GLY A 49 15.61 -0.74 -65.13
N SER A 50 14.99 -0.63 -63.96
CA SER A 50 13.80 -1.39 -63.57
C SER A 50 12.61 -0.95 -64.43
N LYS A 51 12.14 -1.82 -65.33
CA LYS A 51 10.92 -1.56 -66.13
C LYS A 51 9.64 -1.44 -65.29
N ASN A 52 9.68 -1.79 -64.00
CA ASN A 52 8.51 -1.87 -63.14
C ASN A 52 8.73 -1.16 -61.79
N GLY A 53 9.22 0.09 -61.76
CA GLY A 53 9.04 1.04 -60.63
C GLY A 53 9.41 0.61 -59.20
N ALA A 54 9.97 -0.58 -58.98
CA ALA A 54 10.32 -1.11 -57.67
C ALA A 54 11.78 -0.78 -57.38
N THR A 55 12.00 -0.11 -56.25
CA THR A 55 13.33 0.15 -55.69
C THR A 55 14.04 -1.18 -55.40
N SER A 56 15.28 -1.30 -55.88
CA SER A 56 16.08 -2.53 -55.90
C SER A 56 16.86 -2.79 -54.60
N THR A 57 16.40 -2.29 -53.45
CA THR A 57 17.07 -2.56 -52.17
C THR A 57 16.62 -3.92 -51.63
N PRO A 58 17.53 -4.89 -51.41
CA PRO A 58 17.17 -6.15 -50.75
C PRO A 58 16.58 -5.89 -49.35
N PRO A 59 15.59 -6.68 -48.90
CA PRO A 59 15.01 -6.52 -47.57
C PRO A 59 16.07 -6.77 -46.50
N THR A 60 16.01 -6.00 -45.42
CA THR A 60 16.89 -6.20 -44.26
C THR A 60 16.67 -7.59 -43.69
N THR A 61 17.73 -8.40 -43.65
CA THR A 61 17.66 -9.74 -43.07
C THR A 61 18.13 -9.71 -41.61
N THR A 62 17.48 -10.52 -40.78
CA THR A 62 17.85 -10.70 -39.37
C THR A 62 18.55 -12.05 -39.24
N ARG A 63 19.76 -12.07 -38.68
CA ARG A 63 20.57 -13.29 -38.49
C ARG A 63 20.96 -13.49 -37.05
N LEU A 64 21.20 -14.74 -36.68
CA LEU A 64 21.71 -15.13 -35.37
C LEU A 64 23.23 -15.31 -35.44
N ARG A 65 23.97 -14.49 -34.70
CA ARG A 65 25.41 -14.64 -34.52
C ARG A 65 25.68 -15.41 -33.23
N LYS A 66 26.16 -16.65 -33.34
CA LYS A 66 26.56 -17.44 -32.16
C LYS A 66 27.80 -16.80 -31.51
N LEU A 67 27.77 -16.67 -30.19
CA LEU A 67 28.90 -16.26 -29.36
C LEU A 67 29.56 -17.48 -28.71
N ASP A 68 30.75 -17.27 -28.14
CA ASP A 68 31.46 -18.34 -27.43
C ASP A 68 30.65 -18.86 -26.23
N PRO A 69 30.56 -20.20 -26.08
CA PRO A 69 29.85 -20.81 -24.97
C PRO A 69 30.60 -20.60 -23.66
N ILE A 70 29.86 -20.47 -22.57
CA ILE A 70 30.42 -20.36 -21.22
C ILE A 70 30.13 -21.64 -20.46
N ILE A 71 31.17 -22.19 -19.83
CA ILE A 71 31.08 -23.44 -19.08
C ILE A 71 31.21 -23.10 -17.60
N LEU A 72 30.25 -23.56 -16.81
CA LEU A 72 30.24 -23.43 -15.34
C LEU A 72 30.23 -24.83 -14.73
N SER A 73 31.09 -25.10 -13.75
CA SER A 73 31.15 -26.36 -13.00
C SER A 73 30.04 -26.47 -11.94
N LYS A 74 28.82 -26.07 -12.31
CA LYS A 74 27.61 -26.13 -11.49
C LYS A 74 26.40 -26.36 -12.40
N VAL A 75 25.37 -27.01 -11.87
CA VAL A 75 24.10 -27.22 -12.58
C VAL A 75 23.18 -26.03 -12.34
N ILE A 76 22.89 -25.27 -13.39
CA ILE A 76 21.87 -24.22 -13.37
C ILE A 76 20.49 -24.87 -13.36
N VAL A 77 19.66 -24.48 -12.39
CA VAL A 77 18.26 -24.92 -12.25
C VAL A 77 17.25 -23.82 -12.54
N SER A 78 17.68 -22.55 -12.54
CA SER A 78 16.83 -21.41 -12.87
C SER A 78 17.65 -20.26 -13.45
N VAL A 79 17.06 -19.55 -14.40
CA VAL A 79 17.61 -18.32 -14.99
C VAL A 79 16.55 -17.24 -14.84
N SER A 80 16.89 -16.14 -14.19
CA SER A 80 16.06 -14.95 -14.14
C SER A 80 16.86 -13.73 -14.60
N THR A 81 16.15 -12.63 -14.84
CA THR A 81 16.79 -11.36 -15.25
C THR A 81 16.38 -10.25 -14.30
N THR A 82 17.29 -9.31 -14.09
CA THR A 82 17.05 -8.10 -13.30
C THR A 82 17.58 -6.88 -14.03
N GLN A 83 17.21 -5.69 -13.55
CA GLN A 83 17.64 -4.40 -14.11
C GLN A 83 17.36 -4.29 -15.61
N TYR A 84 16.10 -4.53 -16.00
CA TYR A 84 15.65 -4.48 -17.39
C TYR A 84 16.45 -5.41 -18.32
N GLY A 85 16.89 -6.56 -17.79
CA GLY A 85 17.64 -7.55 -18.56
C GLY A 85 19.12 -7.24 -18.73
N ARG A 86 19.68 -6.28 -17.98
CA ARG A 86 21.13 -6.03 -17.96
C ARG A 86 21.89 -7.11 -17.19
N VAL A 87 21.29 -7.63 -16.12
CA VAL A 87 21.92 -8.61 -15.23
C VAL A 87 21.16 -9.92 -15.31
N LEU A 88 21.92 -11.00 -15.50
CA LEU A 88 21.41 -12.37 -15.45
C LEU A 88 21.64 -12.92 -14.05
N CYS A 89 20.63 -13.58 -13.51
CA CYS A 89 20.70 -14.26 -12.23
C CYS A 89 20.57 -15.77 -12.47
N PHE A 90 21.60 -16.50 -12.08
CA PHE A 90 21.66 -17.95 -12.16
C PHE A 90 21.49 -18.54 -10.76
N ALA A 91 20.50 -19.41 -10.59
CA ALA A 91 20.40 -20.27 -9.42
C ALA A 91 20.90 -21.66 -9.77
N PHE A 92 21.71 -22.22 -8.88
CA PHE A 92 22.34 -23.52 -9.05
C PHE A 92 21.69 -24.59 -8.16
N SER A 93 21.85 -25.86 -8.53
CA SER A 93 21.28 -27.01 -7.79
C SER A 93 21.81 -27.14 -6.37
N ASP A 94 22.96 -26.55 -6.05
CA ASP A 94 23.53 -26.48 -4.70
C ASP A 94 22.90 -25.37 -3.82
N GLY A 95 21.92 -24.63 -4.35
CA GLY A 95 21.26 -23.51 -3.68
C GLY A 95 22.00 -22.17 -3.81
N THR A 96 23.18 -22.14 -4.42
CA THR A 96 23.93 -20.88 -4.61
C THR A 96 23.35 -20.05 -5.76
N ILE A 97 23.64 -18.75 -5.72
CA ILE A 97 23.16 -17.77 -6.71
C ILE A 97 24.33 -16.94 -7.22
N GLN A 98 24.41 -16.74 -8.53
CA GLN A 98 25.36 -15.82 -9.16
C GLN A 98 24.64 -14.78 -10.02
N PHE A 99 25.12 -13.55 -9.93
CA PHE A 99 24.67 -12.43 -10.78
C PHE A 99 25.77 -12.10 -11.79
N ARG A 100 25.45 -12.15 -13.08
CA ARG A 100 26.40 -11.95 -14.16
C ARG A 100 25.97 -10.85 -15.12
N ASP A 101 26.94 -10.11 -15.66
CA ASP A 101 26.68 -9.12 -16.70
C ASP A 101 26.19 -9.82 -17.96
N ARG A 102 25.12 -9.31 -18.58
CA ARG A 102 24.56 -9.94 -19.78
C ARG A 102 25.55 -10.01 -20.94
N PHE A 103 26.45 -9.04 -21.06
CA PHE A 103 27.35 -8.93 -22.20
C PHE A 103 28.66 -9.67 -21.93
N THR A 104 29.33 -9.34 -20.83
CA THR A 104 30.64 -9.93 -20.51
C THR A 104 30.52 -11.30 -19.85
N MET A 105 29.40 -11.55 -19.15
CA MET A 105 29.16 -12.74 -18.31
C MET A 105 30.09 -12.85 -17.11
N ASP A 106 30.78 -11.77 -16.77
CA ASP A 106 31.52 -11.66 -15.52
C ASP A 106 30.54 -11.54 -14.35
N GLU A 107 30.95 -12.08 -13.21
CA GLU A 107 30.17 -12.01 -11.98
C GLU A 107 30.24 -10.60 -11.35
N ILE A 108 29.10 -9.97 -11.06
CA ILE A 108 29.04 -8.53 -10.73
C ILE A 108 29.05 -8.25 -9.22
N TYR A 109 28.57 -9.18 -8.38
CA TYR A 109 28.37 -8.93 -6.94
C TYR A 109 29.27 -9.75 -6.02
N HIS A 110 30.47 -10.08 -6.48
CA HIS A 110 31.45 -10.80 -5.67
C HIS A 110 32.20 -9.90 -4.67
N GLU A 111 32.23 -8.58 -4.90
CA GLU A 111 32.93 -7.60 -4.07
C GLU A 111 31.99 -6.50 -3.54
N PRO A 112 32.24 -5.98 -2.32
CA PRO A 112 31.53 -4.82 -1.80
C PRO A 112 31.89 -3.58 -2.60
N ASN A 113 30.90 -2.74 -2.89
CA ASN A 113 31.09 -1.47 -3.59
C ASN A 113 30.20 -0.39 -2.96
N SER A 114 30.83 0.56 -2.29
CA SER A 114 30.17 1.70 -1.65
C SER A 114 29.95 2.90 -2.58
N ASP A 115 30.64 2.95 -3.72
CA ASP A 115 30.63 4.09 -4.65
C ASP A 115 29.48 4.00 -5.66
N SER A 116 29.13 2.78 -6.09
CA SER A 116 28.03 2.52 -7.01
C SER A 116 27.22 1.30 -6.58
N ILE A 117 26.14 1.57 -5.84
CA ILE A 117 25.24 0.56 -5.31
C ILE A 117 24.11 0.30 -6.31
N ILE A 118 24.07 -0.91 -6.83
CA ILE A 118 23.06 -1.40 -7.80
C ILE A 118 22.27 -2.58 -7.20
N HIS A 119 22.85 -3.31 -6.25
CA HIS A 119 22.19 -4.42 -5.54
C HIS A 119 22.60 -4.45 -4.06
N PRO A 120 21.71 -4.88 -3.13
CA PRO A 120 22.06 -4.93 -1.71
C PRO A 120 23.28 -5.79 -1.38
N SER A 121 23.61 -6.79 -2.20
CA SER A 121 24.81 -7.61 -1.98
C SER A 121 26.12 -6.81 -1.96
N GLN A 122 26.18 -5.68 -2.67
CA GLN A 122 27.36 -4.82 -2.71
C GLN A 122 27.60 -4.06 -1.41
N VAL A 123 26.62 -4.02 -0.49
CA VAL A 123 26.76 -3.35 0.81
C VAL A 123 26.74 -4.35 1.97
N GLY A 124 26.98 -5.64 1.70
CA GLY A 124 27.12 -6.68 2.72
C GLY A 124 25.89 -7.55 2.98
N PHE A 125 24.83 -7.43 2.18
CA PHE A 125 23.72 -8.41 2.24
C PHE A 125 24.13 -9.73 1.57
N GLN A 126 23.82 -10.86 2.20
CA GLN A 126 24.22 -12.19 1.74
C GLN A 126 23.05 -13.17 1.81
N TRP A 127 23.15 -14.25 1.04
CA TRP A 127 22.28 -15.41 1.18
C TRP A 127 22.83 -16.32 2.28
N THR A 128 21.98 -16.77 3.20
CA THR A 128 22.41 -17.51 4.40
C THR A 128 22.39 -19.02 4.22
N ASP A 129 21.48 -19.55 3.39
CA ASP A 129 21.21 -20.99 3.31
C ASP A 129 21.46 -21.54 1.90
N ASN A 130 22.58 -22.26 1.73
CA ASN A 130 22.88 -23.02 0.52
C ASN A 130 22.27 -24.42 0.63
N THR A 131 20.93 -24.50 0.64
CA THR A 131 20.25 -25.81 0.58
C THR A 131 20.14 -26.24 -0.88
N PRO A 132 20.50 -27.50 -1.22
CA PRO A 132 20.24 -28.05 -2.54
C PRO A 132 18.78 -27.89 -2.98
N CYS A 133 18.58 -27.56 -4.25
CA CYS A 133 17.25 -27.27 -4.79
C CYS A 133 17.05 -27.79 -6.21
N LEU A 134 15.80 -28.15 -6.50
CA LEU A 134 15.35 -28.62 -7.81
C LEU A 134 14.93 -27.45 -8.71
N GLN A 135 14.39 -26.39 -8.10
CA GLN A 135 13.92 -25.21 -8.81
C GLN A 135 13.91 -23.99 -7.89
N VAL A 136 14.13 -22.81 -8.48
CA VAL A 136 14.10 -21.52 -7.80
C VAL A 136 13.21 -20.53 -8.55
N ALA A 137 12.41 -19.77 -7.81
CA ALA A 137 11.65 -18.63 -8.30
C ALA A 137 11.98 -17.37 -7.49
N PHE A 138 12.56 -16.37 -8.14
CA PHE A 138 12.92 -15.10 -7.54
C PHE A 138 11.71 -14.18 -7.37
N SER A 139 11.74 -13.37 -6.31
CA SER A 139 10.83 -12.24 -6.17
C SER A 139 11.17 -11.13 -7.20
N PRO A 140 10.21 -10.25 -7.54
CA PRO A 140 10.44 -9.18 -8.53
C PRO A 140 11.62 -8.25 -8.21
N THR A 141 11.96 -8.06 -6.93
CA THR A 141 13.08 -7.21 -6.51
C THR A 141 14.41 -7.98 -6.40
N ASN A 142 14.40 -9.30 -6.57
CA ASN A 142 15.51 -10.21 -6.33
C ASN A 142 16.10 -10.17 -4.89
N CYS A 143 15.41 -9.54 -3.94
CA CYS A 143 15.81 -9.56 -2.53
C CYS A 143 15.41 -10.86 -1.80
N SER A 144 14.62 -11.71 -2.45
CA SER A 144 14.26 -13.02 -1.93
C SER A 144 13.96 -14.00 -3.06
N PHE A 145 13.91 -15.28 -2.73
CA PHE A 145 13.46 -16.32 -3.65
C PHE A 145 12.79 -17.45 -2.88
N THR A 146 11.98 -18.22 -3.59
CA THR A 146 11.43 -19.49 -3.10
C THR A 146 12.10 -20.62 -3.85
N GLN A 147 12.41 -21.70 -3.14
CA GLN A 147 13.02 -22.88 -3.72
C GLN A 147 12.24 -24.15 -3.36
N ILE A 148 12.25 -25.10 -4.28
CA ILE A 148 11.79 -26.46 -4.04
C ILE A 148 13.03 -27.29 -3.69
N SER A 149 13.09 -27.77 -2.46
CA SER A 149 14.19 -28.62 -1.98
C SER A 149 14.02 -30.07 -2.50
N GLU A 150 15.06 -30.91 -2.36
CA GLU A 150 15.01 -32.31 -2.81
C GLU A 150 13.91 -33.14 -2.13
N ASP A 151 13.54 -32.80 -0.90
CA ASP A 151 12.44 -33.42 -0.14
C ASP A 151 11.05 -32.88 -0.52
N SER A 152 10.95 -32.12 -1.62
CA SER A 152 9.74 -31.43 -2.08
C SER A 152 9.20 -30.35 -1.11
N THR A 153 9.98 -29.95 -0.10
CA THR A 153 9.61 -28.82 0.76
C THR A 153 9.88 -27.49 0.06
N ILE A 154 8.99 -26.53 0.26
CA ILE A 154 9.15 -25.17 -0.23
C ILE A 154 9.84 -24.34 0.86
N LYS A 155 11.00 -23.79 0.55
CA LYS A 155 11.74 -22.88 1.45
C LYS A 155 11.73 -21.47 0.87
N TRP A 156 11.56 -20.48 1.75
CA TRP A 156 11.71 -19.07 1.41
C TRP A 156 13.05 -18.56 1.92
N ASN A 157 13.86 -18.04 1.01
CA ASN A 157 15.17 -17.46 1.29
C ASN A 157 15.14 -15.96 1.02
N ARG A 158 15.78 -15.17 1.88
CA ARG A 158 15.86 -13.72 1.76
C ARG A 158 17.28 -13.26 2.00
N LEU A 159 17.64 -12.11 1.41
CA LEU A 159 18.90 -11.46 1.74
C LEU A 159 18.94 -11.12 3.24
N HIS A 160 20.07 -11.39 3.87
CA HIS A 160 20.30 -11.14 5.27
C HIS A 160 21.56 -10.31 5.44
N TYR A 161 21.61 -9.48 6.48
CA TYR A 161 22.75 -8.62 6.77
C TYR A 161 23.46 -9.13 8.05
N PRO A 162 24.52 -9.96 7.92
CA PRO A 162 25.08 -10.72 9.04
C PRO A 162 25.64 -9.85 10.16
N MET A 163 26.13 -8.65 9.82
CA MET A 163 26.75 -7.73 10.77
C MET A 163 25.77 -7.19 11.82
N MET A 164 24.45 -7.33 11.58
CA MET A 164 23.45 -6.96 12.58
C MET A 164 23.37 -7.93 13.75
N ASP A 165 23.62 -9.23 13.51
CA ASP A 165 23.48 -10.29 14.52
C ASP A 165 24.70 -10.38 15.46
N LEU A 166 25.78 -9.68 15.12
CA LEU A 166 27.05 -9.65 15.87
C LEU A 166 27.06 -8.65 17.05
N ASN A 167 25.89 -8.17 17.50
CA ASN A 167 25.70 -7.24 18.65
C ASN A 167 26.43 -5.87 18.55
N GLY A 168 26.94 -5.50 17.37
CA GLY A 168 27.51 -4.18 17.12
C GLY A 168 26.45 -3.14 16.78
N ALA A 169 26.48 -1.97 17.41
CA ALA A 169 25.76 -0.81 16.89
C ALA A 169 26.34 -0.45 15.51
N LEU A 170 25.50 -0.49 14.47
CA LEU A 170 25.92 -0.13 13.11
C LEU A 170 26.33 1.34 13.06
N GLN A 171 27.42 1.61 12.32
CA GLN A 171 27.84 2.99 12.10
C GLN A 171 26.84 3.71 11.18
N ASP A 172 26.76 5.03 11.27
CA ASP A 172 25.83 5.81 10.42
C ASP A 172 26.18 5.68 8.92
N ALA A 173 27.47 5.51 8.60
CA ALA A 173 27.92 5.23 7.23
C ALA A 173 27.31 3.91 6.70
N ASP A 174 27.32 2.84 7.50
CA ASP A 174 26.73 1.55 7.14
C ASP A 174 25.22 1.67 6.97
N LEU A 175 24.55 2.33 7.92
CA LEU A 175 23.12 2.58 7.84
C LEU A 175 22.74 3.38 6.59
N LYS A 176 23.55 4.35 6.19
CA LYS A 176 23.35 5.10 4.96
C LYS A 176 23.46 4.19 3.72
N MET A 177 24.48 3.35 3.64
CA MET A 177 24.65 2.40 2.53
C MET A 177 23.48 1.40 2.45
N ILE A 178 23.04 0.88 3.61
CA ILE A 178 21.86 0.01 3.71
C ILE A 178 20.61 0.71 3.20
N ARG A 179 20.34 1.94 3.63
CA ARG A 179 19.18 2.72 3.14
C ARG A 179 19.24 2.93 1.63
N VAL A 180 20.41 3.27 1.08
CA VAL A 180 20.58 3.43 -0.38
C VAL A 180 20.31 2.11 -1.10
N ALA A 181 20.89 1.01 -0.65
CA ALA A 181 20.67 -0.32 -1.24
C ALA A 181 19.19 -0.73 -1.23
N LEU A 182 18.50 -0.56 -0.10
CA LEU A 182 17.07 -0.85 -0.01
C LEU A 182 16.24 0.07 -0.92
N THR A 183 16.64 1.33 -1.06
CA THR A 183 16.00 2.30 -1.96
C THR A 183 16.15 1.89 -3.43
N VAL A 184 17.35 1.46 -3.83
CA VAL A 184 17.61 0.93 -5.18
C VAL A 184 16.79 -0.33 -5.43
N ALA A 185 16.77 -1.28 -4.49
CA ALA A 185 15.97 -2.50 -4.61
C ALA A 185 14.47 -2.19 -4.79
N LEU A 186 13.94 -1.27 -3.98
CA LEU A 186 12.54 -0.83 -4.07
C LEU A 186 12.27 -0.10 -5.40
N SER A 187 13.19 0.75 -5.86
CA SER A 187 13.02 1.54 -7.10
C SER A 187 12.72 0.71 -8.34
N SER A 188 13.22 -0.53 -8.39
CA SER A 188 13.03 -1.43 -9.54
C SER A 188 11.56 -1.81 -9.79
N ILE A 189 10.69 -1.69 -8.77
CA ILE A 189 9.27 -2.08 -8.84
C ILE A 189 8.29 -0.93 -8.70
N VAL A 190 8.73 0.29 -8.35
CA VAL A 190 7.83 1.41 -8.02
C VAL A 190 6.95 1.75 -9.21
N GLY A 191 7.55 1.84 -10.40
CA GLY A 191 6.85 2.13 -11.64
C GLY A 191 5.95 0.99 -12.14
N GLN A 192 6.28 -0.25 -11.82
CA GLN A 192 5.49 -1.44 -12.23
C GLN A 192 4.36 -1.78 -11.25
N GLN A 193 4.24 -1.03 -10.15
CA GLN A 193 3.31 -1.33 -9.06
C GLN A 193 3.46 -2.78 -8.55
N GLY A 194 4.69 -3.31 -8.54
CA GLY A 194 4.99 -4.64 -8.00
C GLY A 194 4.87 -4.67 -6.48
N SER A 195 4.84 -5.88 -5.90
CA SER A 195 5.10 -6.03 -4.47
C SER A 195 6.59 -5.85 -4.19
N PHE A 196 6.89 -5.24 -3.04
CA PHE A 196 8.23 -5.08 -2.48
C PHE A 196 8.27 -5.55 -1.02
N ASP A 197 7.37 -6.46 -0.68
CA ASP A 197 7.23 -6.94 0.70
C ASP A 197 8.46 -7.76 1.15
N ASP A 198 9.21 -8.31 0.19
CA ASP A 198 10.54 -8.89 0.38
C ASP A 198 11.59 -7.87 0.79
N VAL A 199 11.63 -6.68 0.16
CA VAL A 199 12.50 -5.56 0.58
C VAL A 199 12.16 -5.13 2.00
N LEU A 200 10.86 -5.06 2.33
CA LEU A 200 10.43 -4.76 3.69
C LEU A 200 10.82 -5.85 4.68
N ALA A 201 10.75 -7.12 4.29
CA ALA A 201 11.17 -8.23 5.14
C ALA A 201 12.66 -8.17 5.48
N ILE A 202 13.53 -7.80 4.53
CA ILE A 202 14.96 -7.63 4.79
C ILE A 202 15.26 -6.32 5.54
N ALA A 203 14.40 -5.29 5.40
CA ALA A 203 14.53 -4.03 6.12
C ALA A 203 14.01 -4.11 7.58
N ARG A 204 13.13 -5.07 7.88
CA ARG A 204 12.44 -5.20 9.17
C ARG A 204 13.36 -5.25 10.39
N PRO A 205 14.51 -5.95 10.38
CA PRO A 205 15.44 -5.95 11.52
C PRO A 205 15.87 -4.53 11.93
N PHE A 206 16.09 -3.62 10.98
CA PHE A 206 16.51 -2.24 11.21
C PHE A 206 15.39 -1.34 11.77
N ALA A 207 14.15 -1.82 11.91
CA ALA A 207 13.05 -1.05 12.48
C ALA A 207 13.28 -0.66 13.95
N GLN A 208 14.19 -1.34 14.65
CA GLN A 208 14.57 -1.02 16.02
C GLN A 208 15.56 0.15 16.09
N THR A 209 16.24 0.47 14.99
CA THR A 209 17.17 1.59 14.90
C THR A 209 16.37 2.91 14.88
N PRO A 210 16.66 3.86 15.78
CA PRO A 210 15.99 5.16 15.82
C PRO A 210 16.03 5.85 14.45
N ASP A 211 14.92 6.49 14.07
CA ASP A 211 14.77 7.22 12.81
C ASP A 211 15.06 6.44 11.51
N PHE A 212 15.26 5.12 11.56
CA PHE A 212 15.61 4.35 10.35
C PHE A 212 14.53 4.46 9.27
N ALA A 213 13.26 4.29 9.65
CA ALA A 213 12.14 4.38 8.73
C ALA A 213 12.02 5.78 8.10
N SER A 214 12.17 6.84 8.92
CA SER A 214 12.07 8.22 8.43
C SER A 214 13.25 8.58 7.52
N ALA A 215 14.46 8.21 7.91
CA ALA A 215 15.67 8.41 7.10
C ALA A 215 15.61 7.62 5.77
N TRP A 216 15.12 6.39 5.79
CA TRP A 216 14.97 5.60 4.56
C TRP A 216 13.93 6.20 3.61
N VAL A 217 12.77 6.63 4.13
CA VAL A 217 11.76 7.29 3.29
C VAL A 217 12.27 8.62 2.75
N LYS A 218 13.07 9.38 3.51
CA LYS A 218 13.74 10.58 3.02
C LYS A 218 14.64 10.28 1.81
N GLU A 219 15.42 9.20 1.89
CA GLU A 219 16.24 8.71 0.76
C GLU A 219 15.38 8.34 -0.45
N LEU A 220 14.28 7.61 -0.22
CA LEU A 220 13.34 7.21 -1.27
C LEU A 220 12.71 8.40 -2.00
N VAL A 221 12.26 9.42 -1.24
CA VAL A 221 11.68 10.63 -1.81
C VAL A 221 12.71 11.41 -2.63
N ASN A 222 13.94 11.54 -2.13
CA ASN A 222 15.01 12.25 -2.82
C ASN A 222 15.43 11.53 -4.11
N MET A 223 15.64 10.21 -4.05
CA MET A 223 16.12 9.42 -5.17
C MET A 223 15.08 9.30 -6.29
N LEU A 224 13.81 9.09 -5.92
CA LEU A 224 12.71 8.90 -6.89
C LEU A 224 11.96 10.20 -7.22
N LYS A 225 12.38 11.34 -6.64
CA LYS A 225 11.74 12.66 -6.81
C LYS A 225 10.23 12.60 -6.55
N ILE A 226 9.85 11.93 -5.46
CA ILE A 226 8.44 11.76 -5.09
C ILE A 226 7.87 13.11 -4.67
N ALA A 227 6.75 13.51 -5.29
CA ALA A 227 6.04 14.72 -4.87
C ALA A 227 5.45 14.51 -3.47
N VAL A 228 5.82 15.37 -2.53
CA VAL A 228 5.29 15.38 -1.15
C VAL A 228 4.62 16.71 -0.79
N ASP A 229 4.89 17.76 -1.57
CA ASP A 229 4.31 19.08 -1.43
C ASP A 229 3.02 19.21 -2.22
N TYR A 230 1.94 19.48 -1.50
CA TYR A 230 0.59 19.72 -2.01
C TYR A 230 -0.01 20.99 -1.42
N SER A 231 0.85 21.92 -1.01
CA SER A 231 0.45 23.13 -0.30
C SER A 231 -0.31 24.12 -1.20
N GLU A 232 -0.05 24.12 -2.52
CA GLU A 232 -0.81 24.89 -3.51
C GLU A 232 -2.20 24.27 -3.78
N ALA A 233 -3.22 25.12 -3.91
CA ALA A 233 -4.60 24.69 -4.12
C ALA A 233 -4.80 23.94 -5.45
N GLY A 234 -5.66 22.91 -5.46
CA GLY A 234 -6.13 22.24 -6.68
C GLY A 234 -5.50 20.89 -7.01
N HIS A 235 -4.50 20.43 -6.24
CA HIS A 235 -3.77 19.18 -6.55
C HIS A 235 -4.40 17.88 -5.99
N HIS A 236 -5.66 17.91 -5.53
CA HIS A 236 -6.30 16.76 -4.85
C HIS A 236 -6.33 15.49 -5.72
N ASP A 237 -6.62 15.61 -7.02
CA ASP A 237 -6.65 14.47 -7.94
C ASP A 237 -5.26 13.88 -8.19
N GLN A 238 -4.23 14.73 -8.23
CA GLN A 238 -2.84 14.30 -8.40
C GLN A 238 -2.32 13.61 -7.13
N LEU A 239 -2.63 14.18 -5.96
CA LEU A 239 -2.32 13.61 -4.65
C LEU A 239 -2.90 12.20 -4.49
N VAL A 240 -4.16 12.01 -4.87
CA VAL A 240 -4.84 10.71 -4.78
C VAL A 240 -4.28 9.71 -5.80
N LYS A 241 -3.65 10.16 -6.88
CA LYS A 241 -2.95 9.28 -7.85
C LYS A 241 -1.47 9.06 -7.51
N ASN A 242 -0.93 9.71 -6.48
CA ASN A 242 0.45 9.55 -6.05
C ASN A 242 0.68 8.21 -5.32
N ILE A 243 0.86 7.15 -6.10
CA ILE A 243 1.18 5.80 -5.60
C ILE A 243 2.54 5.76 -4.89
N PRO A 244 3.62 6.42 -5.36
CA PRO A 244 4.88 6.45 -4.61
C PRO A 244 4.74 6.99 -3.18
N LEU A 245 3.96 8.05 -2.96
CA LEU A 245 3.67 8.55 -1.61
C LEU A 245 2.91 7.53 -0.75
N GLN A 246 1.95 6.81 -1.34
CA GLN A 246 1.27 5.69 -0.67
C GLN A 246 2.27 4.60 -0.26
N GLN A 247 3.28 4.31 -1.09
CA GLN A 247 4.34 3.36 -0.76
C GLN A 247 5.21 3.87 0.38
N CYS A 248 5.62 5.14 0.38
CA CYS A 248 6.33 5.78 1.49
C CYS A 248 5.58 5.62 2.82
N LEU A 249 4.30 5.97 2.85
CA LEU A 249 3.45 5.77 4.04
C LEU A 249 3.31 4.29 4.40
N GLY A 250 3.25 3.40 3.41
CA GLY A 250 3.26 1.95 3.60
C GLY A 250 4.54 1.43 4.26
N VAL A 251 5.71 1.97 3.90
CA VAL A 251 7.00 1.66 4.55
C VAL A 251 6.98 2.09 6.01
N ILE A 252 6.58 3.35 6.28
CA ILE A 252 6.48 3.88 7.65
C ILE A 252 5.54 3.02 8.49
N SER A 253 4.34 2.72 7.95
CA SER A 253 3.34 1.90 8.62
C SER A 253 3.86 0.50 8.94
N HIS A 254 4.55 -0.16 8.00
CA HIS A 254 5.10 -1.49 8.18
C HIS A 254 6.21 -1.53 9.23
N LEU A 255 7.21 -0.65 9.13
CA LEU A 255 8.33 -0.63 10.07
C LEU A 255 7.88 -0.21 11.49
N SER A 256 6.84 0.60 11.57
CA SER A 256 6.21 1.02 12.83
C SER A 256 5.23 0.00 13.42
N PHE A 257 4.90 -1.07 12.69
CA PHE A 257 3.94 -2.07 13.16
C PHE A 257 4.53 -2.91 14.29
N ARG A 258 3.84 -3.00 15.43
CA ARG A 258 4.28 -3.75 16.63
C ARG A 258 3.40 -4.98 16.94
N GLY A 259 2.43 -5.27 16.09
CA GLY A 259 1.40 -6.31 16.29
C GLY A 259 0.00 -5.70 16.35
N ASP A 260 -1.03 -6.53 16.13
CA ASP A 260 -2.43 -6.08 15.99
C ASP A 260 -2.98 -5.39 17.24
N PHE A 261 -2.58 -5.87 18.41
CA PHE A 261 -3.08 -5.42 19.71
C PHE A 261 -1.95 -4.82 20.56
N LYS A 262 -1.01 -4.13 19.92
CA LYS A 262 0.04 -3.37 20.59
C LYS A 262 -0.06 -1.89 20.21
N PRO A 263 0.33 -0.96 21.11
CA PRO A 263 0.40 0.46 20.79
C PRO A 263 1.20 0.71 19.52
N ARG A 264 0.68 1.53 18.61
CA ARG A 264 1.42 1.96 17.42
C ARG A 264 2.40 3.07 17.80
N SER A 265 3.54 3.15 17.13
CA SER A 265 4.38 4.36 17.25
C SER A 265 3.69 5.56 16.62
N HIS A 266 4.16 6.75 16.95
CA HIS A 266 3.64 8.03 16.45
C HIS A 266 3.61 8.06 14.92
N SER A 267 4.75 7.76 14.30
CA SER A 267 4.88 7.65 12.84
C SER A 267 3.99 6.57 12.22
N GLY A 268 3.81 5.43 12.92
CA GLY A 268 2.92 4.36 12.50
C GLY A 268 1.44 4.76 12.54
N LYS A 269 1.03 5.48 13.58
CA LYS A 269 -0.34 6.02 13.73
C LYS A 269 -0.62 7.06 12.65
N PHE A 270 0.29 8.03 12.46
CA PHE A 270 0.21 9.02 11.38
C PHE A 270 0.06 8.35 10.01
N ALA A 271 0.94 7.40 9.67
CA ALA A 271 0.90 6.72 8.38
C ALA A 271 -0.38 5.88 8.17
N MET A 272 -0.84 5.18 9.21
CA MET A 272 -2.08 4.40 9.15
C MET A 272 -3.29 5.31 8.89
N LEU A 273 -3.40 6.42 9.62
CA LEU A 273 -4.48 7.39 9.43
C LEU A 273 -4.42 8.02 8.04
N ALA A 274 -3.24 8.45 7.57
CA ALA A 274 -3.06 9.01 6.23
C ALA A 274 -3.49 8.03 5.11
N LEU A 275 -3.08 6.76 5.21
CA LEU A 275 -3.50 5.69 4.30
C LEU A 275 -5.01 5.43 4.40
N GLY A 276 -5.57 5.52 5.60
CA GLY A 276 -7.01 5.39 5.86
C GLY A 276 -7.84 6.48 5.18
N ILE A 277 -7.45 7.75 5.33
CA ILE A 277 -8.10 8.90 4.70
C ILE A 277 -8.09 8.73 3.17
N ARG A 278 -6.92 8.42 2.60
CA ARG A 278 -6.77 8.16 1.16
C ARG A 278 -7.71 7.04 0.70
N SER A 279 -7.79 5.95 1.45
CA SER A 279 -8.65 4.80 1.10
C SER A 279 -10.12 5.17 1.10
N VAL A 280 -10.61 5.81 2.16
CA VAL A 280 -12.02 6.22 2.30
C VAL A 280 -12.39 7.23 1.22
N PHE A 281 -11.51 8.21 0.97
CA PHE A 281 -11.68 9.15 -0.13
C PHE A 281 -11.86 8.44 -1.48
N LEU A 282 -11.02 7.43 -1.76
CA LEU A 282 -11.09 6.65 -3.00
C LEU A 282 -12.38 5.83 -3.11
N VAL A 283 -12.78 5.11 -2.04
CA VAL A 283 -14.04 4.31 -2.05
C VAL A 283 -15.23 5.22 -2.39
N ILE A 284 -15.38 6.32 -1.68
CA ILE A 284 -16.52 7.24 -1.86
C ILE A 284 -16.49 7.84 -3.27
N THR A 285 -15.30 8.24 -3.75
CA THR A 285 -15.13 8.82 -5.10
C THR A 285 -15.52 7.84 -6.20
N VAL A 286 -15.03 6.60 -6.12
CA VAL A 286 -15.29 5.55 -7.12
C VAL A 286 -16.77 5.18 -7.13
N ALA A 287 -17.37 5.00 -5.95
CA ALA A 287 -18.79 4.69 -5.82
C ALA A 287 -19.69 5.80 -6.41
N SER A 288 -19.32 7.07 -6.21
CA SER A 288 -20.13 8.22 -6.63
C SER A 288 -20.01 8.62 -8.09
N ASN A 289 -18.85 8.41 -8.74
CA ASN A 289 -18.55 9.06 -10.03
C ASN A 289 -18.35 8.10 -11.21
N SER A 290 -18.43 6.78 -11.00
CA SER A 290 -18.08 5.82 -12.05
C SER A 290 -19.34 5.21 -12.69
N PRO A 291 -19.65 5.50 -13.97
CA PRO A 291 -20.67 4.74 -14.67
C PRO A 291 -20.20 3.30 -14.86
N MET A 292 -21.09 2.32 -14.65
CA MET A 292 -20.77 0.91 -14.92
C MET A 292 -20.56 0.71 -16.43
N LEU A 293 -19.30 0.70 -16.88
CA LEU A 293 -18.93 0.47 -18.28
C LEU A 293 -19.46 -0.90 -18.76
N GLY A 294 -20.40 -0.88 -19.71
CA GLY A 294 -20.85 -2.08 -20.43
C GLY A 294 -22.31 -2.50 -20.20
N VAL A 295 -23.08 -1.84 -19.34
CA VAL A 295 -24.53 -2.10 -19.18
C VAL A 295 -25.31 -1.04 -19.96
N LYS A 296 -26.30 -1.48 -20.76
CA LYS A 296 -27.15 -0.57 -21.58
C LYS A 296 -27.98 0.41 -20.73
N GLU A 297 -28.17 0.13 -19.45
CA GLU A 297 -28.72 1.05 -18.44
C GLU A 297 -27.59 1.77 -17.71
N LYS A 298 -27.73 3.08 -17.51
CA LYS A 298 -26.83 3.92 -16.68
C LYS A 298 -26.95 3.54 -15.19
N LEU A 299 -26.55 2.33 -14.82
CA LEU A 299 -26.46 1.90 -13.43
C LEU A 299 -25.23 2.54 -12.78
N THR A 300 -25.44 3.11 -11.61
CA THR A 300 -24.40 3.63 -10.73
C THR A 300 -24.04 2.54 -9.71
N PRO A 301 -22.81 2.47 -9.20
CA PRO A 301 -22.48 1.55 -8.10
C PRO A 301 -23.38 1.74 -6.87
N LEU A 302 -23.90 2.95 -6.64
CA LEU A 302 -24.79 3.29 -5.54
C LEU A 302 -26.24 2.78 -5.73
N ASP A 303 -26.54 2.08 -6.83
CA ASP A 303 -27.79 1.34 -7.00
C ASP A 303 -27.73 -0.07 -6.37
N ASP A 304 -26.55 -0.47 -5.86
CA ASP A 304 -26.34 -1.74 -5.16
C ASP A 304 -26.32 -1.53 -3.63
N PRO A 305 -27.22 -2.14 -2.85
CA PRO A 305 -27.25 -1.99 -1.39
C PRO A 305 -25.93 -2.38 -0.71
N ASP A 306 -25.18 -3.34 -1.24
CA ASP A 306 -23.91 -3.76 -0.63
C ASP A 306 -22.82 -2.68 -0.78
N VAL A 307 -22.89 -1.91 -1.88
CA VAL A 307 -22.00 -0.76 -2.10
C VAL A 307 -22.40 0.38 -1.16
N VAL A 308 -23.70 0.67 -1.04
CA VAL A 308 -24.22 1.68 -0.11
C VAL A 308 -23.82 1.35 1.33
N ASP A 309 -23.87 0.08 1.74
CA ASP A 309 -23.42 -0.37 3.06
C ASP A 309 -21.90 -0.20 3.28
N ALA A 310 -21.08 -0.59 2.30
CA ALA A 310 -19.63 -0.40 2.40
C ALA A 310 -19.26 1.09 2.46
N VAL A 311 -19.95 1.93 1.67
CA VAL A 311 -19.78 3.39 1.70
C VAL A 311 -20.26 3.96 3.03
N THR A 312 -21.32 3.41 3.63
CA THR A 312 -21.83 3.84 4.95
C THR A 312 -20.78 3.67 6.03
N GLY A 313 -20.11 2.51 6.12
CA GLY A 313 -19.02 2.33 7.08
C GLY A 313 -17.82 3.26 6.81
N CYS A 314 -17.50 3.51 5.54
CA CYS A 314 -16.50 4.51 5.15
C CYS A 314 -16.85 5.94 5.63
N ILE A 315 -18.14 6.31 5.58
CA ILE A 315 -18.64 7.59 6.07
C ILE A 315 -18.59 7.68 7.59
N GLU A 316 -19.00 6.62 8.29
CA GLU A 316 -18.90 6.51 9.75
C GLU A 316 -17.45 6.67 10.21
N TRP A 317 -16.51 6.02 9.51
CA TRP A 317 -15.08 6.19 9.75
C TRP A 317 -14.63 7.64 9.51
N GLY A 318 -15.11 8.27 8.44
CA GLY A 318 -14.82 9.67 8.12
C GLY A 318 -15.29 10.64 9.21
N PHE A 319 -16.54 10.52 9.66
CA PHE A 319 -17.06 11.34 10.76
C PHE A 319 -16.36 11.06 12.08
N SER A 320 -16.07 9.79 12.37
CA SER A 320 -15.29 9.40 13.54
C SER A 320 -13.91 10.04 13.54
N LEU A 321 -13.26 10.11 12.38
CA LEU A 321 -11.96 10.77 12.21
C LEU A 321 -12.05 12.26 12.50
N LEU A 322 -13.04 12.97 11.94
CA LEU A 322 -13.22 14.40 12.18
C LEU A 322 -13.50 14.69 13.66
N ALA A 323 -14.32 13.85 14.31
CA ALA A 323 -14.59 13.95 15.74
C ALA A 323 -13.33 13.70 16.58
N TRP A 324 -12.55 12.65 16.26
CA TRP A 324 -11.30 12.35 16.96
C TRP A 324 -10.27 13.46 16.81
N LEU A 325 -10.07 13.97 15.57
CA LEU A 325 -9.17 15.09 15.31
C LEU A 325 -9.59 16.33 16.11
N THR A 326 -10.89 16.65 16.12
CA THR A 326 -11.41 17.80 16.86
C THR A 326 -11.18 17.65 18.36
N ASN A 327 -11.48 16.48 18.93
CA ASN A 327 -11.26 16.21 20.35
C ASN A 327 -9.77 16.31 20.72
N ALA A 328 -8.89 15.64 19.96
CA ALA A 328 -7.45 15.68 20.19
C ALA A 328 -6.88 17.12 20.10
N LEU A 329 -7.33 17.91 19.13
CA LEU A 329 -6.91 19.31 19.00
C LEU A 329 -7.39 20.16 20.18
N PHE A 330 -8.59 19.93 20.72
CA PHE A 330 -9.04 20.65 21.92
C PHE A 330 -8.27 20.25 23.17
N GLU A 331 -7.92 18.97 23.32
CA GLU A 331 -7.03 18.52 24.39
C GLU A 331 -5.65 19.20 24.30
N LEU A 332 -5.11 19.40 23.09
CA LEU A 332 -3.86 20.14 22.89
C LEU A 332 -4.01 21.65 23.14
N VAL A 333 -5.19 22.24 22.93
CA VAL A 333 -5.46 23.65 23.26
C VAL A 333 -5.42 23.88 24.76
N ASP A 334 -5.94 22.94 25.54
CA ASP A 334 -5.99 23.01 27.00
C ASP A 334 -4.63 22.57 27.64
N ASP A 335 -3.61 22.24 26.84
CA ASP A 335 -2.30 21.78 27.29
C ASP A 335 -1.32 22.94 27.57
N PRO A 336 -0.86 23.13 28.83
CA PRO A 336 0.01 24.23 29.20
C PRO A 336 1.40 24.16 28.55
N ASP A 337 1.93 22.96 28.26
CA ASP A 337 3.24 22.81 27.62
C ASP A 337 3.19 23.23 26.15
N ILE A 338 2.09 22.95 25.45
CA ILE A 338 1.84 23.45 24.10
C ILE A 338 1.78 24.97 24.11
N ALA A 339 0.99 25.57 25.01
CA ALA A 339 0.90 27.02 25.14
C ALA A 339 2.27 27.65 25.40
N ALA A 340 3.10 27.04 26.25
CA ALA A 340 4.43 27.54 26.56
C ALA A 340 5.42 27.40 25.38
N MET A 341 5.37 26.30 24.61
CA MET A 341 6.19 26.11 23.41
C MET A 341 5.79 27.06 22.26
N LEU A 342 4.50 27.39 22.15
CA LEU A 342 4.03 28.39 21.18
C LEU A 342 4.35 29.81 21.65
N GLY A 343 4.33 30.07 22.96
CA GLY A 343 4.67 31.36 23.56
C GLY A 343 6.16 31.73 23.48
N ASP A 344 7.07 30.75 23.48
CA ASP A 344 8.52 30.97 23.37
C ASP A 344 9.09 30.41 22.05
N GLN A 345 9.63 31.30 21.20
CA GLN A 345 10.23 30.95 19.92
C GLN A 345 11.35 29.91 20.04
N LYS A 346 12.11 29.90 21.15
CA LYS A 346 13.21 28.93 21.35
C LYS A 346 12.68 27.51 21.58
N ARG A 347 11.54 27.40 22.25
CA ARG A 347 10.90 26.13 22.60
C ARG A 347 10.06 25.53 21.48
N PHE A 348 9.73 26.30 20.44
CA PHE A 348 8.96 25.79 19.30
C PHE A 348 9.59 24.56 18.62
N SER A 349 10.92 24.41 18.70
CA SER A 349 11.64 23.25 18.16
C SER A 349 11.38 21.93 18.90
N GLU A 350 10.80 22.00 20.11
CA GLU A 350 10.46 20.85 20.95
C GLU A 350 9.09 20.24 20.59
N LEU A 351 8.25 20.98 19.85
CA LEU A 351 6.84 20.63 19.61
C LEU A 351 6.65 19.23 19.03
N ALA A 352 7.39 18.87 17.98
CA ALA A 352 7.24 17.54 17.37
C ALA A 352 7.65 16.40 18.31
N LYS A 353 8.73 16.57 19.09
CA LYS A 353 9.17 15.57 20.08
C LYS A 353 8.15 15.42 21.20
N TYR A 354 7.54 16.53 21.61
CA TYR A 354 6.49 16.50 22.63
C TYR A 354 5.24 15.75 22.14
N LEU A 355 4.77 16.03 20.92
CA LEU A 355 3.66 15.31 20.30
C LEU A 355 3.97 13.82 20.12
N GLU A 356 5.19 13.48 19.72
CA GLU A 356 5.66 12.09 19.63
C GLU A 356 5.61 11.39 20.99
N SER A 357 6.01 12.08 22.08
CA SER A 357 5.95 11.53 23.44
C SER A 357 4.51 11.24 23.92
N LYS A 358 3.54 12.03 23.44
CA LYS A 358 2.10 11.80 23.67
C LYS A 358 1.47 10.83 22.68
N ASN A 359 2.21 10.40 21.65
CA ASN A 359 1.70 9.62 20.54
C ASN A 359 0.50 10.30 19.82
N ASP A 360 0.50 11.63 19.75
CA ASP A 360 -0.58 12.44 19.16
C ASP A 360 -0.22 12.92 17.76
N ALA A 361 -0.89 12.35 16.75
CA ALA A 361 -0.67 12.69 15.34
C ALA A 361 -1.64 13.76 14.78
N SER A 362 -2.54 14.32 15.60
CA SER A 362 -3.63 15.20 15.15
C SER A 362 -3.11 16.48 14.50
N LEU A 363 -2.23 17.22 15.17
CA LEU A 363 -1.65 18.45 14.63
C LEU A 363 -0.80 18.18 13.39
N GLN A 364 -0.01 17.10 13.39
CA GLN A 364 0.80 16.72 12.23
C GLN A 364 -0.05 16.45 10.99
N LEU A 365 -1.21 15.78 11.15
CA LEU A 365 -2.16 15.52 10.05
C LEU A 365 -2.72 16.80 9.43
N LEU A 366 -2.90 17.87 10.21
CA LEU A 366 -3.37 19.17 9.72
C LEU A 366 -2.25 19.99 9.06
N LEU A 367 -1.02 19.92 9.57
CA LEU A 367 0.10 20.73 9.08
C LEU A 367 0.72 20.19 7.79
N CYS A 368 0.78 18.87 7.60
CA CYS A 368 1.34 18.29 6.38
C CYS A 368 0.39 18.53 5.19
N SER A 369 0.90 19.10 4.10
CA SER A 369 0.08 19.42 2.92
C SER A 369 -0.59 18.22 2.28
N SER A 370 0.08 17.07 2.23
CA SER A 370 -0.49 15.82 1.68
C SER A 370 -1.68 15.31 2.50
N THR A 371 -1.58 15.25 3.82
CA THR A 371 -2.69 14.79 4.68
C THR A 371 -3.78 15.82 4.80
N ARG A 372 -3.44 17.12 4.86
CA ARG A 372 -4.42 18.21 4.78
C ARG A 372 -5.21 18.16 3.47
N GLY A 373 -4.54 17.92 2.34
CA GLY A 373 -5.18 17.72 1.05
C GLY A 373 -6.12 16.51 1.05
N PHE A 374 -5.71 15.38 1.62
CA PHE A 374 -6.60 14.23 1.78
C PHE A 374 -7.82 14.54 2.67
N LEU A 375 -7.65 15.28 3.77
CA LEU A 375 -8.73 15.69 4.66
C LEU A 375 -9.71 16.64 3.97
N SER A 376 -9.23 17.66 3.28
CA SER A 376 -10.07 18.57 2.49
C SER A 376 -10.86 17.81 1.41
N GLY A 377 -10.19 16.88 0.71
CA GLY A 377 -10.86 16.00 -0.24
C GLY A 377 -11.93 15.12 0.41
N LEU A 378 -11.65 14.56 1.58
CA LEU A 378 -12.60 13.75 2.34
C LEU A 378 -13.82 14.58 2.76
N CYS A 379 -13.64 15.79 3.30
CA CYS A 379 -14.73 16.69 3.68
C CYS A 379 -15.71 16.93 2.51
N ARG A 380 -15.19 17.23 1.32
CA ARG A 380 -16.01 17.41 0.11
C ARG A 380 -16.78 16.15 -0.28
N ARG A 381 -16.16 14.98 -0.12
CA ARG A 381 -16.81 13.69 -0.41
C ARG A 381 -17.88 13.34 0.62
N LEU A 382 -17.67 13.66 1.89
CA LEU A 382 -18.68 13.48 2.94
C LEU A 382 -19.89 14.40 2.69
N GLN A 383 -19.68 15.68 2.39
CA GLN A 383 -20.77 16.61 2.04
C GLN A 383 -21.55 16.15 0.79
N HIS A 384 -20.84 15.64 -0.21
CA HIS A 384 -21.49 15.10 -1.41
C HIS A 384 -22.39 13.91 -1.08
N ILE A 385 -21.90 12.94 -0.29
CA ILE A 385 -22.72 11.79 0.06
C ILE A 385 -23.88 12.18 0.98
N GLU A 386 -23.70 13.11 1.91
CA GLU A 386 -24.80 13.66 2.69
C GLU A 386 -25.95 14.11 1.77
N GLN A 387 -25.67 14.93 0.75
CA GLN A 387 -26.67 15.36 -0.23
C GLN A 387 -27.31 14.19 -1.01
N VAL A 388 -26.52 13.20 -1.41
CA VAL A 388 -27.01 12.01 -2.12
C VAL A 388 -27.93 11.18 -1.22
N SER A 389 -27.52 10.94 0.03
CA SER A 389 -28.27 10.14 1.01
C SER A 389 -29.64 10.76 1.32
N THR A 390 -29.68 12.07 1.57
CA THR A 390 -30.94 12.80 1.83
C THR A 390 -31.88 12.72 0.64
N ARG A 391 -31.39 12.92 -0.59
CA ARG A 391 -32.22 12.82 -1.81
C ARG A 391 -32.75 11.41 -2.03
N ALA A 392 -31.92 10.39 -1.79
CA ALA A 392 -32.30 8.98 -1.96
C ALA A 392 -33.34 8.54 -0.92
N ALA A 393 -33.21 8.99 0.33
CA ALA A 393 -34.20 8.75 1.38
C ALA A 393 -35.56 9.39 1.02
N GLN A 394 -35.56 10.68 0.67
CA GLN A 394 -36.77 11.41 0.25
C GLN A 394 -37.46 10.77 -0.96
N TYR A 395 -36.68 10.34 -1.96
CA TYR A 395 -37.20 9.65 -3.13
C TYR A 395 -37.91 8.33 -2.76
N SER A 396 -37.31 7.57 -1.83
CA SER A 396 -37.87 6.31 -1.35
C SER A 396 -39.20 6.53 -0.60
N GLU A 397 -39.25 7.53 0.27
CA GLU A 397 -40.46 7.91 1.02
C GLU A 397 -41.61 8.35 0.11
N LEU A 398 -41.32 9.24 -0.86
CA LEU A 398 -42.32 9.70 -1.84
C LEU A 398 -42.91 8.56 -2.66
N ARG A 399 -42.09 7.58 -3.05
CA ARG A 399 -42.53 6.38 -3.79
C ARG A 399 -43.43 5.48 -2.94
N ILE A 400 -43.10 5.27 -1.67
CA ILE A 400 -43.93 4.48 -0.75
C ILE A 400 -45.30 5.15 -0.54
N GLN A 401 -45.34 6.48 -0.39
CA GLN A 401 -46.59 7.23 -0.25
C GLN A 401 -47.45 7.16 -1.52
N GLN A 402 -46.85 7.29 -2.70
CA GLN A 402 -47.57 7.16 -3.98
C GLN A 402 -48.14 5.74 -4.18
N GLN A 403 -47.40 4.72 -3.74
CA GLN A 403 -47.85 3.33 -3.84
C GLN A 403 -49.01 3.03 -2.88
N GLN A 404 -48.96 3.53 -1.64
CA GLN A 404 -50.08 3.42 -0.69
C GLN A 404 -51.34 4.14 -1.19
N GLN A 405 -51.19 5.29 -1.88
CA GLN A 405 -52.32 5.99 -2.49
C GLN A 405 -52.89 5.25 -3.72
N GLN A 406 -52.04 4.58 -4.51
CA GLN A 406 -52.48 3.76 -5.65
C GLN A 406 -53.15 2.45 -5.23
N ASP A 407 -52.64 1.78 -4.20
CA ASP A 407 -53.23 0.54 -3.66
C ASP A 407 -54.59 0.79 -2.99
N ALA A 408 -54.81 2.00 -2.44
CA ALA A 408 -56.10 2.42 -1.93
C ALA A 408 -57.14 2.73 -3.04
N ALA A 409 -56.69 3.00 -4.27
CA ALA A 409 -57.53 3.40 -5.40
C ALA A 409 -57.73 2.29 -6.45
N ALA A 410 -56.86 1.28 -6.50
CA ALA A 410 -56.89 0.21 -7.49
C ALA A 410 -57.46 -1.10 -6.89
N GLY A 411 -58.69 -1.47 -7.26
CA GLY A 411 -59.23 -2.79 -6.95
C GLY A 411 -58.45 -3.91 -7.66
N ALA A 412 -58.01 -4.91 -6.88
CA ALA A 412 -57.58 -6.30 -7.16
C ALA A 412 -56.94 -6.73 -8.52
N GLY A 413 -56.60 -5.84 -9.46
CA GLY A 413 -56.21 -6.23 -10.83
C GLY A 413 -55.15 -5.37 -11.51
N ALA A 414 -54.52 -4.41 -10.81
CA ALA A 414 -53.45 -3.60 -11.39
C ALA A 414 -52.08 -4.31 -11.30
N VAL A 415 -51.33 -4.33 -12.40
CA VAL A 415 -49.96 -4.84 -12.46
C VAL A 415 -49.07 -4.02 -11.50
N PRO A 416 -48.31 -4.64 -10.58
CA PRO A 416 -47.51 -3.90 -9.62
C PRO A 416 -46.44 -3.09 -10.35
N THR A 417 -46.51 -1.76 -10.23
CA THR A 417 -45.41 -0.85 -10.58
C THR A 417 -44.19 -1.24 -9.76
N ARG A 418 -43.03 -1.39 -10.42
CA ARG A 418 -41.77 -1.87 -9.84
C ARG A 418 -41.43 -1.09 -8.56
N ALA A 419 -41.67 -1.70 -7.40
CA ALA A 419 -41.41 -1.13 -6.09
C ALA A 419 -39.91 -0.78 -5.95
N PRO A 420 -39.55 0.28 -5.18
CA PRO A 420 -38.15 0.49 -4.82
C PRO A 420 -37.61 -0.76 -4.14
N HIS A 421 -36.39 -1.18 -4.50
CA HIS A 421 -35.77 -2.38 -3.94
C HIS A 421 -35.64 -2.19 -2.41
N PRO A 422 -36.35 -2.94 -1.56
CA PRO A 422 -36.47 -2.64 -0.13
C PRO A 422 -35.11 -2.59 0.58
N ALA A 423 -34.18 -3.48 0.20
CA ALA A 423 -32.83 -3.49 0.74
C ALA A 423 -32.01 -2.23 0.40
N LEU A 424 -32.27 -1.59 -0.75
CA LEU A 424 -31.56 -0.36 -1.14
C LEU A 424 -32.06 0.83 -0.31
N SER A 425 -33.37 0.93 -0.11
CA SER A 425 -33.97 1.94 0.75
C SER A 425 -33.46 1.82 2.19
N GLU A 426 -33.40 0.59 2.72
CA GLU A 426 -32.86 0.32 4.06
C GLU A 426 -31.37 0.70 4.18
N ALA A 427 -30.56 0.44 3.14
CA ALA A 427 -29.16 0.83 3.12
C ALA A 427 -29.00 2.37 3.15
N TYR A 428 -29.80 3.11 2.38
CA TYR A 428 -29.77 4.59 2.42
C TYR A 428 -30.28 5.16 3.74
N GLN A 429 -31.29 4.55 4.37
CA GLN A 429 -31.75 4.96 5.71
C GLN A 429 -30.67 4.75 6.78
N ARG A 430 -29.87 3.67 6.67
CA ARG A 430 -28.71 3.46 7.54
C ARG A 430 -27.64 4.53 7.31
N MET A 431 -27.36 4.85 6.05
CA MET A 431 -26.43 5.92 5.69
C MET A 431 -26.86 7.27 6.26
N GLU A 432 -28.15 7.63 6.12
CA GLU A 432 -28.71 8.87 6.66
C GLU A 432 -28.59 8.94 8.19
N ARG A 433 -28.85 7.83 8.90
CA ARG A 433 -28.66 7.77 10.36
C ARG A 433 -27.21 8.04 10.76
N VAL A 434 -26.24 7.50 10.03
CA VAL A 434 -24.81 7.77 10.27
C VAL A 434 -24.50 9.24 10.04
N VAL A 435 -24.98 9.82 8.94
CA VAL A 435 -24.81 11.25 8.62
C VAL A 435 -25.42 12.14 9.71
N ALA A 436 -26.64 11.85 10.15
CA ALA A 436 -27.32 12.60 11.22
C ALA A 436 -26.62 12.48 12.59
N SER A 437 -25.86 11.41 12.81
CA SER A 437 -25.08 11.19 14.05
C SER A 437 -23.74 11.92 14.09
N ALA A 438 -23.36 12.64 13.03
CA ALA A 438 -22.08 13.34 12.95
C ALA A 438 -21.95 14.39 14.07
N LEU A 439 -20.88 14.28 14.86
CA LEU A 439 -20.60 15.20 15.97
C LEU A 439 -19.96 16.52 15.52
N VAL A 440 -19.37 16.51 14.33
CA VAL A 440 -18.65 17.66 13.76
C VAL A 440 -19.29 18.04 12.44
N LYS A 441 -19.63 19.32 12.29
CA LYS A 441 -20.15 19.87 11.03
C LYS A 441 -19.03 19.91 10.00
N VAL A 442 -19.15 19.11 8.95
CA VAL A 442 -18.14 18.99 7.88
C VAL A 442 -17.80 20.34 7.22
N PRO A 443 -18.77 21.23 6.91
CA PRO A 443 -18.47 22.53 6.30
C PRO A 443 -17.62 23.43 7.20
N GLU A 444 -17.82 23.35 8.52
CA GLU A 444 -17.07 24.13 9.50
C GLU A 444 -15.63 23.61 9.63
N PHE A 445 -15.45 22.29 9.64
CA PHE A 445 -14.12 21.68 9.63
C PHE A 445 -13.37 21.98 8.31
N GLU A 446 -14.05 21.93 7.15
CA GLU A 446 -13.44 22.32 5.87
C GLU A 446 -13.02 23.79 5.87
N ARG A 447 -13.81 24.69 6.46
CA ARG A 447 -13.43 26.11 6.60
C ARG A 447 -12.16 26.28 7.43
N LEU A 448 -12.04 25.54 8.54
CA LEU A 448 -10.82 25.51 9.36
C LEU A 448 -9.60 25.07 8.53
N LEU A 449 -9.72 24.00 7.74
CA LEU A 449 -8.65 23.52 6.88
C LEU A 449 -8.28 24.52 5.78
N ALA A 450 -9.27 25.23 5.22
CA ALA A 450 -9.07 26.24 4.19
C ALA A 450 -8.33 27.46 4.74
N GLU A 451 -8.72 27.95 5.93
CA GLU A 451 -8.04 29.05 6.61
C GLU A 451 -6.59 28.68 6.94
N LEU A 452 -6.37 27.51 7.55
CA LEU A 452 -5.02 27.01 7.84
C LEU A 452 -4.17 26.86 6.57
N SER A 453 -4.76 26.40 5.47
CA SER A 453 -4.06 26.30 4.18
C SER A 453 -3.62 27.67 3.66
N SER A 454 -4.50 28.67 3.74
CA SER A 454 -4.20 30.05 3.34
C SER A 454 -3.08 30.67 4.17
N ASP A 455 -3.10 30.45 5.49
CA ASP A 455 -2.06 30.93 6.40
C ASP A 455 -0.70 30.27 6.10
N ILE A 456 -0.68 28.95 5.88
CA ILE A 456 0.53 28.19 5.51
C ILE A 456 1.11 28.68 4.18
N GLN A 457 0.28 28.84 3.15
CA GLN A 457 0.71 29.38 1.85
C GLN A 457 1.33 30.78 2.01
N SER A 458 0.70 31.63 2.81
CA SER A 458 1.19 32.98 3.09
C SER A 458 2.53 32.95 3.84
N ALA A 459 2.71 32.06 4.80
CA ALA A 459 3.97 31.92 5.54
C ALA A 459 5.11 31.40 4.67
N TYR A 460 4.87 30.41 3.82
CA TYR A 460 5.86 29.95 2.86
C TYR A 460 6.22 31.04 1.86
N HIS A 461 5.22 31.72 1.31
CA HIS A 461 5.46 32.82 0.38
C HIS A 461 6.32 33.91 1.04
N LYS A 462 5.97 34.36 2.24
CA LYS A 462 6.75 35.36 3.00
C LYS A 462 8.17 34.90 3.32
N THR A 463 8.37 33.61 3.62
CA THR A 463 9.68 33.07 4.01
C THR A 463 10.61 32.93 2.82
N PHE A 464 10.09 32.51 1.65
CA PHE A 464 10.93 32.13 0.51
C PHE A 464 10.94 33.16 -0.63
N SER A 465 9.96 34.07 -0.73
CA SER A 465 9.94 35.11 -1.78
C SER A 465 11.02 36.19 -1.59
N GLY A 466 11.54 36.36 -0.36
CA GLY A 466 12.49 37.39 0.02
C GLY A 466 13.94 36.94 0.19
N ILE A 467 14.32 35.73 -0.21
CA ILE A 467 15.70 35.24 -0.10
C ILE A 467 16.43 35.50 -1.42
N PRO A 468 17.20 36.59 -1.56
CA PRO A 468 18.09 36.74 -2.70
C PRO A 468 19.15 35.63 -2.64
N LEU A 469 19.38 34.91 -3.74
CA LEU A 469 20.52 34.03 -3.97
C LEU A 469 21.84 34.84 -4.00
N ALA A 470 22.14 35.63 -2.97
CA ALA A 470 23.33 36.46 -2.85
C ALA A 470 24.63 35.64 -2.64
N LYS A 471 24.59 34.31 -2.78
CA LYS A 471 25.74 33.40 -2.59
C LYS A 471 25.92 32.36 -3.69
N VAL A 472 25.17 32.43 -4.80
CA VAL A 472 25.59 31.72 -6.03
C VAL A 472 26.49 32.69 -6.78
N LYS A 473 27.80 32.46 -6.75
CA LYS A 473 28.74 33.20 -7.60
C LYS A 473 28.20 33.16 -9.02
N PRO A 474 28.03 34.31 -9.71
CA PRO A 474 27.66 34.28 -11.12
C PRO A 474 28.76 33.51 -11.85
N GLN A 475 28.42 32.33 -12.37
CA GLN A 475 29.17 31.77 -13.49
C GLN A 475 29.13 32.84 -14.58
N GLN A 476 30.31 33.23 -15.07
CA GLN A 476 30.51 34.31 -16.03
C GLN A 476 29.47 34.27 -17.16
N GLY A 477 28.50 35.18 -17.07
CA GLY A 477 27.39 35.31 -18.00
C GLY A 477 26.31 36.19 -17.37
N THR A 478 25.98 37.31 -18.01
CA THR A 478 24.85 38.18 -17.64
C THR A 478 23.55 37.39 -17.78
N MET A 479 23.05 36.82 -16.68
CA MET A 479 21.72 36.21 -16.65
C MET A 479 20.66 37.30 -16.74
N THR A 480 19.58 37.02 -17.48
CA THR A 480 18.44 37.94 -17.57
C THR A 480 17.62 37.92 -16.29
N ASP A 481 16.91 39.02 -15.99
CA ASP A 481 16.04 39.11 -14.81
C ASP A 481 15.01 37.98 -14.73
N GLN A 482 14.52 37.51 -15.89
CA GLN A 482 13.60 36.36 -16.00
C GLN A 482 14.25 35.04 -15.58
N GLN A 483 15.53 34.81 -15.92
CA GLN A 483 16.26 33.61 -15.50
C GLN A 483 16.51 33.62 -14.00
N GLN A 484 16.85 34.78 -13.43
CA GLN A 484 17.05 34.94 -11.99
C GLN A 484 15.74 34.69 -11.22
N GLN A 485 14.61 35.17 -11.73
CA GLN A 485 13.30 34.95 -11.13
C GLN A 485 12.90 33.46 -11.14
N GLN A 486 13.10 32.76 -12.25
CA GLN A 486 12.85 31.31 -12.34
C GLN A 486 13.71 30.49 -11.38
N LEU A 487 14.99 30.87 -11.22
CA LEU A 487 15.89 30.24 -10.25
C LEU A 487 15.41 30.43 -8.80
N ASN A 488 14.96 31.64 -8.45
CA ASN A 488 14.40 31.92 -7.13
C ASN A 488 13.13 31.11 -6.87
N GLU A 489 12.23 31.00 -7.85
CA GLU A 489 11.00 30.21 -7.75
C GLU A 489 11.30 28.71 -7.58
N GLN A 490 12.26 28.17 -8.33
CA GLN A 490 12.68 26.77 -8.19
C GLN A 490 13.30 26.49 -6.82
N PHE A 491 14.11 27.42 -6.30
CA PHE A 491 14.68 27.32 -4.96
C PHE A 491 13.58 27.31 -3.89
N ALA A 492 12.63 28.25 -3.98
CA ALA A 492 11.50 28.35 -3.05
C ALA A 492 10.68 27.04 -3.03
N LYS A 493 10.31 26.51 -4.21
CA LYS A 493 9.58 25.24 -4.32
C LYS A 493 10.36 24.06 -3.74
N LYS A 494 11.67 24.00 -3.95
CA LYS A 494 12.52 22.93 -3.39
C LYS A 494 12.65 23.03 -1.87
N ALA A 495 12.80 24.24 -1.32
CA ALA A 495 12.86 24.47 0.12
C ALA A 495 11.52 24.12 0.80
N GLN A 496 10.42 24.52 0.19
CA GLN A 496 9.06 24.17 0.63
C GLN A 496 8.82 22.66 0.62
N ALA A 497 9.18 21.97 -0.47
CA ALA A 497 9.10 20.51 -0.54
C ALA A 497 9.97 19.80 0.52
N HIS A 498 11.10 20.40 0.90
CA HIS A 498 11.92 19.88 2.00
C HIS A 498 11.23 20.01 3.35
N CYS A 499 10.62 21.17 3.65
CA CYS A 499 9.84 21.37 4.87
C CYS A 499 8.65 20.40 4.94
N GLU A 500 7.93 20.22 3.84
CA GLU A 500 6.81 19.27 3.75
C GLU A 500 7.27 17.82 3.96
N LEU A 501 8.41 17.42 3.38
CA LEU A 501 8.99 16.10 3.62
C LEU A 501 9.31 15.88 5.09
N ASP A 502 9.99 16.83 5.72
CA ASP A 502 10.38 16.73 7.13
C ASP A 502 9.13 16.62 8.03
N MET A 503 8.08 17.40 7.80
CA MET A 503 6.82 17.29 8.54
C MET A 503 6.12 15.94 8.32
N VAL A 504 6.06 15.42 7.09
CA VAL A 504 5.50 14.09 6.80
C VAL A 504 6.25 12.98 7.56
N LEU A 505 7.55 13.17 7.80
CA LEU A 505 8.40 12.25 8.54
C LEU A 505 8.42 12.47 10.05
N GLY A 506 7.55 13.34 10.59
CA GLY A 506 7.42 13.60 12.02
C GLY A 506 8.44 14.58 12.59
N ARG A 507 9.16 15.33 11.75
CA ARG A 507 10.04 16.40 12.21
C ARG A 507 9.24 17.66 12.53
N ASN A 508 9.88 18.58 13.26
CA ASN A 508 9.27 19.83 13.68
C ASN A 508 8.81 20.68 12.48
N PRO A 509 7.65 21.34 12.56
CA PRO A 509 7.26 22.34 11.57
C PRO A 509 8.34 23.43 11.43
N PRO A 510 8.47 24.06 10.24
CA PRO A 510 9.45 25.12 10.04
C PRO A 510 9.15 26.31 10.97
N PRO A 511 10.16 27.08 11.40
CA PRO A 511 9.96 28.17 12.35
C PRO A 511 8.91 29.21 11.93
N CYS A 512 8.72 29.41 10.62
CA CYS A 512 7.69 30.31 10.08
C CYS A 512 6.25 29.85 10.38
N PHE A 513 6.04 28.60 10.78
CA PHE A 513 4.73 28.08 11.17
C PHE A 513 4.36 28.41 12.61
N ARG A 514 5.30 28.89 13.45
CA ARG A 514 5.00 29.20 14.86
C ARG A 514 3.79 30.13 14.98
N GLU A 515 3.78 31.25 14.26
CA GLU A 515 2.67 32.22 14.31
C GLU A 515 1.36 31.62 13.80
N ILE A 516 1.43 30.72 12.82
CA ILE A 516 0.26 30.03 12.28
C ILE A 516 -0.33 29.07 13.31
N VAL A 517 0.51 28.27 13.96
CA VAL A 517 0.08 27.35 15.02
C VAL A 517 -0.40 28.13 16.24
N LEU A 518 0.25 29.24 16.59
CA LEU A 518 -0.21 30.12 17.66
C LEU A 518 -1.62 30.68 17.35
N LYS A 519 -1.84 31.20 16.13
CA LYS A 519 -3.16 31.67 15.69
C LYS A 519 -4.20 30.54 15.70
N LEU A 520 -3.83 29.35 15.21
CA LEU A 520 -4.70 28.17 15.21
C LEU A 520 -5.18 27.84 16.62
N PHE A 521 -4.29 27.86 17.61
CA PHE A 521 -4.60 27.48 19.00
C PHE A 521 -5.28 28.57 19.81
N THR A 522 -4.99 29.85 19.53
CA THR A 522 -5.52 30.98 20.32
C THR A 522 -6.76 31.62 19.73
N VAL A 523 -7.02 31.43 18.43
CA VAL A 523 -8.14 32.08 17.72
C VAL A 523 -9.02 31.05 17.02
N THR A 524 -8.45 30.29 16.08
CA THR A 524 -9.25 29.45 15.16
C THR A 524 -9.90 28.26 15.88
N LEU A 525 -9.15 27.50 16.68
CA LEU A 525 -9.68 26.35 17.43
C LEU A 525 -10.66 26.77 18.53
N PRO A 526 -10.42 27.83 19.34
CA PRO A 526 -11.43 28.35 20.26
C PRO A 526 -12.73 28.78 19.57
N ALA A 527 -12.65 29.46 18.42
CA ALA A 527 -13.83 29.84 17.65
C ALA A 527 -14.59 28.63 17.09
N PHE A 528 -13.86 27.57 16.71
CA PHE A 528 -14.44 26.30 16.27
C PHE A 528 -15.05 25.49 17.43
N ARG A 529 -14.43 25.54 18.63
CA ARG A 529 -14.95 24.91 19.86
C ARG A 529 -16.34 25.44 20.22
N ASN A 530 -16.59 26.73 20.02
CA ASN A 530 -17.91 27.34 20.24
C ASN A 530 -19.02 26.83 19.29
N GLN A 531 -18.65 26.12 18.22
CA GLN A 531 -19.58 25.58 17.21
C GLN A 531 -19.73 24.06 17.31
N THR A 532 -19.03 23.43 18.26
CA THR A 532 -19.05 21.98 18.52
C THR A 532 -19.53 21.74 19.94
N ASP A 533 -19.95 20.51 20.24
CA ASP A 533 -20.36 20.10 21.59
C ASP A 533 -19.22 19.30 22.24
N PRO A 534 -18.41 19.91 23.13
CA PRO A 534 -17.25 19.25 23.71
C PRO A 534 -17.61 18.04 24.57
N ALA A 535 -18.79 18.04 25.20
CA ALA A 535 -19.23 16.92 26.02
C ALA A 535 -19.51 15.69 25.16
N LYS A 536 -20.21 15.86 24.03
CA LYS A 536 -20.44 14.75 23.09
C LYS A 536 -19.15 14.22 22.47
N LEU A 537 -18.19 15.10 22.17
CA LEU A 537 -16.88 14.69 21.67
C LEU A 537 -16.10 13.87 22.70
N TYR A 538 -16.09 14.30 23.96
CA TYR A 538 -15.40 13.60 25.05
C TYR A 538 -15.90 12.17 25.27
N PHE A 539 -17.21 11.94 25.16
CA PHE A 539 -17.82 10.61 25.31
C PHE A 539 -17.87 9.79 24.01
N ALA A 540 -17.39 10.34 22.90
CA ALA A 540 -17.37 9.64 21.62
C ALA A 540 -16.39 8.46 21.66
N LYS A 541 -16.76 7.36 20.99
CA LYS A 541 -15.90 6.18 20.87
C LYS A 541 -15.43 6.03 19.44
N HIS A 542 -14.12 6.07 19.22
CA HIS A 542 -13.51 6.06 17.89
C HIS A 542 -13.02 4.66 17.46
N LYS A 543 -13.81 3.62 17.73
CA LYS A 543 -13.37 2.22 17.61
C LYS A 543 -12.89 1.84 16.19
N LEU A 544 -13.53 2.40 15.17
CA LEU A 544 -13.24 2.13 13.75
C LEU A 544 -11.90 2.73 13.29
N LEU A 545 -11.37 3.73 14.01
CA LEU A 545 -10.11 4.37 13.65
C LEU A 545 -8.88 3.57 14.11
N GLU A 546 -9.03 2.68 15.08
CA GLU A 546 -7.92 1.92 15.67
C GLU A 546 -6.78 2.81 16.20
N VAL A 547 -7.13 3.95 16.79
CA VAL A 547 -6.21 4.96 17.37
C VAL A 547 -5.96 4.79 18.87
N ASP A 548 -6.74 3.95 19.54
CA ASP A 548 -6.63 3.69 20.98
C ASP A 548 -5.39 2.84 21.30
N ASP A 549 -4.42 3.44 21.99
CA ASP A 549 -3.20 2.74 22.44
C ASP A 549 -3.26 2.27 23.89
N ASN A 550 -4.38 2.51 24.58
CA ASN A 550 -4.51 2.12 25.98
C ASN A 550 -4.38 0.59 26.14
N PRO A 551 -3.42 0.08 26.94
CA PRO A 551 -3.19 -1.36 27.08
C PRO A 551 -4.43 -2.16 27.50
N THR A 552 -5.29 -1.57 28.34
CA THR A 552 -6.53 -2.21 28.81
C THR A 552 -7.55 -2.34 27.69
N ILE A 553 -7.70 -1.31 26.86
CA ILE A 553 -8.59 -1.34 25.69
C ILE A 553 -8.08 -2.37 24.67
N LEU A 554 -6.77 -2.36 24.39
CA LEU A 554 -6.13 -3.31 23.47
C LEU A 554 -6.27 -4.76 23.95
N ALA A 555 -6.07 -5.02 25.24
CA ALA A 555 -6.26 -6.35 25.84
C ALA A 555 -7.71 -6.83 25.71
N ARG A 556 -8.69 -5.94 25.93
CA ARG A 556 -10.12 -6.24 25.73
C ARG A 556 -10.44 -6.56 24.27
N LYS A 557 -9.93 -5.77 23.31
CA LYS A 557 -10.11 -6.04 21.87
C LYS A 557 -9.49 -7.38 21.47
N LYS A 558 -8.30 -7.69 21.98
CA LYS A 558 -7.62 -8.98 21.77
C LYS A 558 -8.45 -10.14 22.31
N ALA A 559 -8.95 -10.04 23.55
CA ALA A 559 -9.78 -11.07 24.16
C ALA A 559 -11.10 -11.29 23.41
N ALA A 560 -11.66 -10.23 22.83
CA ALA A 560 -12.86 -10.27 22.02
C ALA A 560 -12.63 -10.68 20.56
N GLY A 561 -11.38 -10.86 20.10
CA GLY A 561 -11.08 -11.16 18.70
C GLY A 561 -11.59 -10.09 17.73
N GLN A 562 -11.62 -8.82 18.16
CA GLN A 562 -12.20 -7.71 17.41
C GLN A 562 -11.19 -7.06 16.46
N TYR A 563 -11.55 -7.00 15.19
CA TYR A 563 -10.81 -6.33 14.12
C TYR A 563 -11.71 -5.35 13.38
N VAL A 564 -11.13 -4.48 12.55
CA VAL A 564 -11.86 -3.58 11.67
C VAL A 564 -11.61 -3.96 10.22
N ASP A 565 -12.67 -4.17 9.44
CA ASP A 565 -12.60 -4.33 8.00
C ASP A 565 -12.05 -3.06 7.37
N VAL A 566 -10.90 -3.12 6.69
CA VAL A 566 -10.29 -1.90 6.14
C VAL A 566 -11.01 -1.34 4.91
N PHE A 567 -11.81 -2.16 4.23
CA PHE A 567 -12.59 -1.78 3.04
C PHE A 567 -13.95 -1.22 3.44
N LYS A 568 -14.77 -2.04 4.12
CA LYS A 568 -16.12 -1.67 4.57
C LYS A 568 -16.11 -0.77 5.80
N ARG A 569 -15.01 -0.73 6.56
CA ARG A 569 -14.89 0.02 7.83
C ARG A 569 -15.93 -0.38 8.87
N VAL A 570 -16.13 -1.69 9.04
CA VAL A 570 -17.03 -2.28 10.05
C VAL A 570 -16.26 -3.21 10.97
N GLU A 571 -16.73 -3.40 12.20
CA GLU A 571 -16.13 -4.36 13.13
C GLU A 571 -16.35 -5.80 12.65
N ILE A 572 -15.30 -6.62 12.76
CA ILE A 572 -15.31 -8.07 12.49
C ILE A 572 -14.85 -8.80 13.76
N VAL A 573 -15.53 -9.89 14.14
CA VAL A 573 -15.24 -10.67 15.36
C VAL A 573 -14.83 -12.10 15.01
N VAL A 574 -13.60 -12.50 15.37
CA VAL A 574 -13.10 -13.88 15.16
C VAL A 574 -13.69 -14.77 16.24
N ASN A 575 -14.44 -15.81 15.84
CA ASN A 575 -15.21 -16.68 16.74
C ASN A 575 -16.20 -15.91 17.62
N PRO A 576 -17.38 -15.53 17.10
CA PRO A 576 -18.47 -15.16 17.98
C PRO A 576 -18.79 -16.39 18.84
N ARG A 577 -18.32 -16.43 20.09
CA ARG A 577 -18.93 -17.33 21.07
C ARG A 577 -20.42 -17.07 20.97
N SER A 578 -21.20 -18.10 20.65
CA SER A 578 -22.64 -18.00 20.51
C SER A 578 -23.17 -17.19 21.68
N LYS A 579 -23.83 -16.07 21.39
CA LYS A 579 -24.60 -15.32 22.38
C LYS A 579 -25.75 -16.21 22.85
N GLN A 580 -25.48 -17.17 23.72
CA GLN A 580 -26.49 -17.77 24.56
C GLN A 580 -26.75 -16.78 25.68
N THR A 581 -27.85 -16.05 25.52
CA THR A 581 -28.69 -15.48 26.59
C THR A 581 -27.95 -14.91 27.80
N LEU A 582 -27.69 -13.60 27.77
CA LEU A 582 -27.71 -12.78 28.98
C LEU A 582 -28.81 -11.73 28.81
N ASN A 583 -30.04 -12.15 29.06
CA ASN A 583 -31.10 -11.25 29.47
C ASN A 583 -31.22 -11.40 30.99
N THR A 584 -31.22 -10.24 31.66
CA THR A 584 -31.81 -9.92 32.96
C THR A 584 -30.91 -9.77 34.21
N TRP A 585 -31.11 -8.59 34.84
CA TRP A 585 -30.85 -8.15 36.24
C TRP A 585 -29.38 -7.90 36.66
N ASP A 586 -29.01 -6.88 37.44
CA ASP A 586 -29.56 -5.57 37.83
C ASP A 586 -28.43 -4.82 38.56
N GLU A 587 -28.68 -3.56 38.93
CA GLU A 587 -27.80 -2.64 39.66
C GLU A 587 -27.17 -3.17 40.98
N GLY A 588 -25.95 -2.69 41.28
CA GLY A 588 -25.54 -2.35 42.65
C GLY A 588 -24.55 -3.28 43.39
N LEU A 589 -23.52 -2.63 43.94
CA LEU A 589 -22.67 -2.99 45.10
C LEU A 589 -21.37 -3.78 44.87
N PHE A 590 -20.25 -3.10 45.20
CA PHE A 590 -18.98 -3.68 45.69
C PHE A 590 -19.22 -4.49 46.99
N PRO A 591 -18.45 -5.54 47.31
CA PRO A 591 -17.12 -5.35 47.95
C PRO A 591 -16.03 -6.40 47.59
N ASP A 592 -14.88 -6.18 48.22
CA ASP A 592 -13.54 -6.75 48.09
C ASP A 592 -13.32 -8.26 48.30
N ASP A 593 -12.09 -8.64 47.96
CA ASP A 593 -11.19 -9.68 48.53
C ASP A 593 -11.14 -11.13 47.99
N ASP A 594 -9.89 -11.45 47.60
CA ASP A 594 -9.07 -12.64 47.85
C ASP A 594 -9.11 -13.94 47.01
N LEU A 595 -7.88 -14.26 46.53
CA LEU A 595 -7.15 -15.53 46.51
C LEU A 595 -7.66 -16.79 45.78
N THR A 596 -6.83 -17.20 44.81
CA THR A 596 -6.35 -18.58 44.50
C THR A 596 -7.37 -19.70 44.26
N THR A 597 -7.30 -20.37 43.10
CA THR A 597 -6.74 -21.73 42.96
C THR A 597 -6.75 -22.27 41.52
N SER A 598 -5.87 -23.25 41.34
CA SER A 598 -5.41 -23.96 40.14
C SER A 598 -6.34 -25.10 39.67
N ALA A 599 -5.97 -25.69 38.52
CA ALA A 599 -6.38 -26.99 37.95
C ALA A 599 -7.70 -26.99 37.12
N LYS A 600 -7.85 -27.71 36.00
CA LYS A 600 -7.19 -28.95 35.53
C LYS A 600 -7.50 -29.13 34.03
N LEU A 601 -6.52 -29.60 33.26
CA LEU A 601 -6.67 -30.14 31.91
C LEU A 601 -7.50 -31.43 31.94
N GLY A 602 -8.40 -31.61 30.97
CA GLY A 602 -9.14 -32.85 30.73
C GLY A 602 -9.19 -33.16 29.22
N SER A 603 -8.38 -34.12 28.82
CA SER A 603 -8.38 -34.81 27.52
C SER A 603 -9.68 -35.59 27.31
N ILE A 604 -10.25 -35.53 26.09
CA ILE A 604 -11.21 -36.54 25.62
C ILE A 604 -10.77 -37.00 24.23
N ILE A 605 -10.30 -38.24 24.21
CA ILE A 605 -10.14 -39.15 23.08
C ILE A 605 -11.54 -39.65 22.70
N ASN A 606 -11.85 -39.77 21.40
CA ASN A 606 -12.83 -40.76 20.96
C ASN A 606 -12.46 -41.33 19.58
N ASN A 607 -12.25 -42.64 19.60
CA ASN A 607 -12.16 -43.54 18.46
C ASN A 607 -13.53 -43.79 17.85
N HIS A 608 -13.61 -43.93 16.53
CA HIS A 608 -14.48 -44.93 15.89
C HIS A 608 -13.91 -45.34 14.52
N SER A 609 -13.64 -46.65 14.41
CA SER A 609 -13.53 -47.52 13.22
C SER A 609 -14.83 -47.50 12.38
N SER A 610 -14.98 -47.93 11.12
CA SER A 610 -14.22 -48.75 10.15
C SER A 610 -14.96 -48.76 8.79
N SER A 611 -14.22 -49.06 7.70
CA SER A 611 -14.63 -49.67 6.41
C SER A 611 -15.68 -48.99 5.52
N ASN A 612 -15.36 -48.69 4.25
CA ASN A 612 -15.44 -49.65 3.13
C ASN A 612 -14.89 -49.07 1.80
N SER A 613 -14.61 -49.98 0.87
CA SER A 613 -13.75 -49.89 -0.32
C SER A 613 -14.38 -49.37 -1.63
N ASN A 614 -13.47 -49.05 -2.58
CA ASN A 614 -13.53 -49.13 -4.05
C ASN A 614 -14.04 -47.94 -4.88
N GLY A 615 -13.21 -47.52 -5.85
CA GLY A 615 -13.64 -46.69 -6.99
C GLY A 615 -12.53 -45.95 -7.76
N VAL A 616 -11.52 -46.63 -8.28
CA VAL A 616 -10.58 -46.09 -9.29
C VAL A 616 -11.26 -46.12 -10.66
N LYS A 617 -11.23 -45.02 -11.44
CA LYS A 617 -11.17 -45.03 -12.92
C LYS A 617 -10.58 -43.71 -13.49
N PRO A 618 -10.03 -43.73 -14.72
CA PRO A 618 -8.89 -42.89 -15.13
C PRO A 618 -9.24 -41.73 -16.08
N ALA A 619 -8.23 -40.88 -16.32
CA ALA A 619 -8.19 -39.76 -17.25
C ALA A 619 -7.96 -40.17 -18.72
N LEU A 620 -8.49 -39.37 -19.67
CA LEU A 620 -8.05 -39.17 -21.07
C LEU A 620 -9.06 -38.17 -21.72
N GLY A 621 -8.73 -37.14 -22.50
CA GLY A 621 -7.46 -36.65 -23.03
C GLY A 621 -7.59 -35.31 -23.80
N SER A 622 -6.41 -34.76 -24.12
CA SER A 622 -5.98 -33.88 -25.23
C SER A 622 -6.93 -32.90 -25.94
N GLY A 623 -6.49 -31.64 -26.01
CA GLY A 623 -6.84 -30.68 -27.07
C GLY A 623 -5.97 -29.41 -26.96
N VAL A 624 -4.88 -29.36 -27.72
CA VAL A 624 -3.95 -28.23 -27.85
C VAL A 624 -4.48 -27.27 -28.91
N SER A 625 -4.62 -25.98 -28.57
CA SER A 625 -4.62 -24.88 -29.55
C SER A 625 -4.01 -23.63 -28.93
N GLU A 626 -2.97 -23.14 -29.58
CA GLU A 626 -2.17 -21.96 -29.26
C GLU A 626 -2.93 -20.68 -29.61
N GLU A 627 -3.10 -19.77 -28.65
CA GLU A 627 -3.31 -18.35 -28.94
C GLU A 627 -2.51 -17.49 -27.95
N HIS A 628 -1.79 -16.52 -28.51
CA HIS A 628 -0.92 -15.58 -27.82
C HIS A 628 -1.72 -14.50 -27.08
N GLY A 629 -1.32 -14.20 -25.84
CA GLY A 629 -1.44 -12.86 -25.25
C GLY A 629 -2.70 -12.56 -24.42
N MET A 630 -2.49 -12.16 -23.15
CA MET A 630 -3.49 -11.56 -22.23
C MET A 630 -4.61 -12.44 -21.62
N GLY A 631 -4.50 -13.77 -21.62
CA GLY A 631 -5.50 -14.65 -20.97
C GLY A 631 -5.21 -15.07 -19.51
N SER A 632 -3.95 -15.06 -19.06
CA SER A 632 -3.53 -15.85 -17.89
C SER A 632 -3.78 -15.22 -16.50
N TYR A 633 -4.27 -13.98 -16.41
CA TYR A 633 -4.56 -13.34 -15.11
C TYR A 633 -5.99 -13.58 -14.59
N ARG A 634 -6.89 -14.11 -15.40
CA ARG A 634 -8.26 -14.43 -14.95
C ARG A 634 -8.33 -15.75 -14.19
N THR A 635 -7.55 -16.75 -14.60
CA THR A 635 -7.63 -18.10 -14.03
C THR A 635 -7.03 -18.21 -12.63
N ALA A 636 -6.05 -17.36 -12.27
CA ALA A 636 -5.50 -17.31 -10.92
C ALA A 636 -6.47 -16.71 -9.88
N ILE A 637 -7.52 -16.01 -10.31
CA ILE A 637 -8.55 -15.42 -9.44
C ILE A 637 -9.79 -16.33 -9.36
N THR A 638 -10.00 -17.22 -10.34
CA THR A 638 -11.16 -18.13 -10.41
C THR A 638 -10.86 -19.55 -9.94
N GLY A 639 -9.70 -19.80 -9.33
CA GLY A 639 -9.39 -21.10 -8.73
C GLY A 639 -10.35 -21.40 -7.59
N THR A 640 -11.40 -22.17 -7.87
CA THR A 640 -12.24 -22.86 -6.90
C THR A 640 -11.39 -23.88 -6.16
N TRP A 641 -10.62 -23.41 -5.18
CA TRP A 641 -9.98 -24.27 -4.19
C TRP A 641 -11.06 -24.83 -3.27
N THR A 642 -11.39 -26.10 -3.47
CA THR A 642 -12.21 -26.92 -2.57
C THR A 642 -11.40 -27.25 -1.31
N GLY A 643 -11.08 -26.22 -0.53
CA GLY A 643 -10.48 -26.38 0.79
C GLY A 643 -11.51 -26.94 1.76
N ILE A 644 -11.27 -28.17 2.21
CA ILE A 644 -12.00 -28.88 3.26
C ILE A 644 -12.07 -27.98 4.50
N GLY A 645 -13.27 -27.47 4.76
CA GLY A 645 -13.60 -26.63 5.89
C GLY A 645 -15.04 -26.17 5.73
N ASP A 646 -15.80 -26.19 6.83
CA ASP A 646 -17.21 -25.83 6.85
C ASP A 646 -17.48 -24.51 6.09
N ALA A 647 -18.32 -24.57 5.06
CA ALA A 647 -18.68 -23.43 4.20
C ALA A 647 -19.46 -22.34 4.97
N SER A 648 -19.83 -22.62 6.23
CA SER A 648 -20.55 -21.72 7.11
C SER A 648 -19.70 -20.60 7.73
N ARG A 649 -18.36 -20.71 7.71
CA ARG A 649 -17.48 -19.72 8.37
C ARG A 649 -16.94 -18.70 7.37
N PRO A 650 -17.06 -17.39 7.64
CA PRO A 650 -16.56 -16.35 6.74
C PRO A 650 -15.04 -16.45 6.61
N GLN A 651 -14.54 -16.52 5.38
CA GLN A 651 -13.12 -16.57 5.07
C GLN A 651 -12.56 -15.14 4.98
N TRP A 652 -11.49 -14.84 5.69
CA TRP A 652 -10.94 -13.49 5.71
C TRP A 652 -9.57 -13.43 5.07
N ARG A 653 -9.19 -12.20 4.71
CA ARG A 653 -7.88 -11.91 4.14
C ARG A 653 -7.14 -10.94 5.03
N ARG A 654 -5.83 -11.11 5.09
CA ARG A 654 -4.91 -10.25 5.83
C ARG A 654 -3.90 -9.65 4.86
N CYS A 655 -3.66 -8.36 5.01
CA CYS A 655 -2.62 -7.67 4.27
C CYS A 655 -1.25 -8.18 4.69
N VAL A 656 -0.41 -8.57 3.72
CA VAL A 656 0.94 -9.09 4.01
C VAL A 656 1.91 -8.04 4.56
N ARG A 657 1.55 -6.75 4.45
CA ARG A 657 2.40 -5.63 4.88
C ARG A 657 1.94 -4.98 6.19
N CYS A 658 0.70 -4.51 6.26
CA CYS A 658 0.19 -3.75 7.41
C CYS A 658 -0.71 -4.56 8.35
N ALA A 659 -0.89 -5.86 8.07
CA ALA A 659 -1.74 -6.78 8.82
C ALA A 659 -3.23 -6.40 8.93
N SER A 660 -3.66 -5.34 8.25
CA SER A 660 -5.09 -4.98 8.12
C SER A 660 -5.87 -6.16 7.58
N VAL A 661 -7.11 -6.30 8.02
CA VAL A 661 -8.00 -7.37 7.62
C VAL A 661 -9.09 -6.86 6.70
N VAL A 662 -9.61 -7.75 5.86
CA VAL A 662 -10.82 -7.54 5.08
C VAL A 662 -11.62 -8.84 5.09
N GLY A 663 -12.94 -8.73 5.23
CA GLY A 663 -13.84 -9.86 5.03
C GLY A 663 -13.75 -10.41 3.61
N ASP A 664 -14.40 -11.55 3.36
CA ASP A 664 -14.34 -12.13 2.03
C ASP A 664 -14.93 -11.19 0.98
N MET A 665 -14.27 -11.15 -0.19
CA MET A 665 -14.59 -10.21 -1.27
C MET A 665 -15.40 -10.85 -2.40
N PHE A 666 -15.89 -12.08 -2.21
CA PHE A 666 -16.66 -12.77 -3.25
C PHE A 666 -18.12 -12.30 -3.23
N THR A 667 -18.46 -11.44 -4.19
CA THR A 667 -19.87 -11.17 -4.54
C THR A 667 -20.00 -11.30 -6.06
N SER A 668 -21.11 -11.88 -6.52
CA SER A 668 -21.45 -11.93 -7.94
C SER A 668 -22.02 -10.60 -8.46
N LYS A 669 -22.17 -9.58 -7.60
CA LYS A 669 -22.80 -8.31 -7.97
C LYS A 669 -21.83 -7.41 -8.73
N PRO A 670 -22.18 -6.95 -9.95
CA PRO A 670 -21.29 -6.15 -10.78
C PRO A 670 -20.85 -4.83 -10.12
N GLY A 671 -21.77 -4.11 -9.45
CA GLY A 671 -21.51 -2.83 -8.81
C GLY A 671 -20.47 -2.93 -7.70
N TYR A 672 -20.69 -3.87 -6.79
CA TYR A 672 -19.75 -4.17 -5.70
C TYR A 672 -18.40 -4.67 -6.22
N HIS A 673 -18.39 -5.57 -7.21
CA HIS A 673 -17.14 -6.02 -7.84
C HIS A 673 -16.38 -4.86 -8.51
N PHE A 674 -17.08 -3.89 -9.13
CA PHE A 674 -16.43 -2.72 -9.71
C PHE A 674 -15.72 -1.89 -8.64
N VAL A 675 -16.39 -1.53 -7.54
CA VAL A 675 -15.79 -0.74 -6.45
C VAL A 675 -14.62 -1.49 -5.81
N LEU A 676 -14.79 -2.79 -5.53
CA LEU A 676 -13.72 -3.66 -5.03
C LEU A 676 -12.54 -3.77 -6.00
N SER A 677 -12.80 -3.81 -7.32
CA SER A 677 -11.75 -3.94 -8.33
C SER A 677 -10.83 -2.73 -8.40
N GLN A 678 -11.27 -1.56 -7.90
CA GLN A 678 -10.43 -0.38 -7.72
C GLN A 678 -9.56 -0.47 -6.45
N GLN A 679 -9.85 -1.43 -5.55
CA GLN A 679 -9.13 -1.69 -4.30
C GLN A 679 -8.61 -3.13 -4.20
N ARG A 680 -8.07 -3.66 -5.31
CA ARG A 680 -7.45 -5.02 -5.34
C ARG A 680 -6.29 -5.20 -4.36
N LYS A 681 -5.73 -4.11 -3.87
CA LYS A 681 -4.62 -4.08 -2.92
C LYS A 681 -5.09 -3.45 -1.61
N CYS A 682 -4.41 -3.77 -0.53
CA CYS A 682 -4.63 -3.11 0.74
C CYS A 682 -4.33 -1.60 0.65
N VAL A 683 -4.83 -0.83 1.62
CA VAL A 683 -4.63 0.61 1.73
C VAL A 683 -3.15 1.01 1.70
N CYS A 684 -2.25 0.15 2.19
CA CYS A 684 -0.80 0.36 2.14
C CYS A 684 -0.15 -0.04 0.80
N GLY A 685 -0.93 -0.49 -0.19
CA GLY A 685 -0.47 -0.92 -1.52
C GLY A 685 0.01 -2.38 -1.62
N ALA A 686 -0.14 -3.18 -0.57
CA ALA A 686 0.31 -4.58 -0.55
C ALA A 686 -0.80 -5.56 -0.96
N SER A 687 -0.40 -6.81 -1.20
CA SER A 687 -1.32 -7.89 -1.56
C SER A 687 -2.08 -8.45 -0.36
N TRP A 688 -3.24 -9.05 -0.65
CA TRP A 688 -4.06 -9.76 0.31
C TRP A 688 -3.66 -11.23 0.36
N GLY A 689 -3.32 -11.74 1.55
CA GLY A 689 -3.15 -13.17 1.82
C GLY A 689 -4.42 -13.76 2.43
N THR A 690 -4.78 -14.98 2.06
CA THR A 690 -5.87 -15.72 2.70
C THR A 690 -5.42 -16.23 4.08
N VAL A 691 -6.27 -16.03 5.08
CA VAL A 691 -6.03 -16.57 6.43
C VAL A 691 -6.67 -17.97 6.51
N PRO A 692 -6.02 -18.96 7.13
CA PRO A 692 -6.62 -20.27 7.36
C PRO A 692 -7.99 -20.14 8.05
N ARG A 693 -8.96 -21.00 7.68
CA ARG A 693 -10.28 -20.97 8.34
C ARG A 693 -10.13 -21.37 9.82
N GLY A 694 -10.59 -20.51 10.73
CA GLY A 694 -10.60 -20.78 12.18
C GLY A 694 -9.41 -20.21 12.98
N THR A 695 -8.48 -19.51 12.32
CA THR A 695 -7.48 -18.65 12.95
C THR A 695 -7.92 -17.20 12.87
#